data_AF-A0A7V5PMC3-F1
#
_entry.id   AF-A0A7V5PMC3-F1
#
_cell.length_a   1.000
_cell.length_b   1.000
_cell.length_c   1.000
_cell.angle_alpha   90.00
_cell.angle_beta   90.00
_cell.angle_gamma   90.00
#
_symmetry.space_group_name_H-M   'P 1'
#
loop_
_entity.id
_entity.type
_entity.pdbx_description
1 polymer ?
#
loop_
_entity_poly.entity_id
_entity_poly.type
_entity_poly.pdbx_seq_one_letter_code
_entity_poly.pdbx_strand_id
1 'polypeptide(L)'
;MPVFEVEYRPQIERTLNYIYESAAAAREQRPLISGYLEISEYDLIGSLTPTSEIKEKVTHLLNQGIDILHIHGLRNKDEYFVTSNAVRALHHYLMRIGRRHEVSIIASGGIRLASDSQKTIQRGAEGTMIDFAALLALDPSAYRAIVEEKATTEKLLSLDVDWAVERLNNQAESRKVQILEVLGASGFKDIKKTVGEEGRLIDFHQIEDRIQNDIFNRGDLIRTYEKLNEELIQQDPIPTESVRPYSYLKKKIIPDGKPHNFYRLGDTNQLLYKRDFVWPGNLIETMGRMAAGDEEMLDLNKVKATGLLGDGFDVMKILYNKDPMDIREADLDGVKTALPLDKGLILEAPWMFGGKSVGSIGLDTWKAHVTAARELGIQYDTGEGGYPTSFFLNSKGEPIFFTENEIQLLKPLFRNGRDYTIGQMRSILTQNGITPESHPEIFAKIKHYPSLKPFHFLVVVDEQDEPYVSTEMKTGLFGVTKQTIRKARRVVIAYSQGAKMGIGGHILAQKVNKLVSYLRGIEGLEKLDQERLDDLYALLKKLAAKDGHPLKDVAEQSLPVLDNAHDLQEVTEKLKELLLRIQEEVYTLHDQGKVDDITFHRVVRYSESIIQHSYTSIISPFPFHNSYSIEDVKSFIDIVHMINPRATIAIKVSPSIDIEFIAAGLARIS
;
A
#
# COMPACT_ATOMS: atom_id res chain seq x y z
N MET A 1 -27.70 -18.66 31.45
CA MET A 1 -26.97 -18.74 32.73
C MET A 1 -26.47 -17.35 33.05
N PRO A 2 -26.79 -16.77 34.22
CA PRO A 2 -26.15 -15.54 34.67
C PRO A 2 -24.65 -15.79 34.92
N VAL A 3 -23.82 -14.79 34.62
CA VAL A 3 -22.40 -14.76 34.97
C VAL A 3 -22.24 -13.78 36.13
N PHE A 4 -21.66 -14.21 37.24
CA PHE A 4 -21.34 -13.34 38.37
C PHE A 4 -19.86 -13.04 38.38
N GLU A 5 -19.52 -11.76 38.29
CA GLU A 5 -18.16 -11.29 38.47
C GLU A 5 -17.89 -10.96 39.94
N VAL A 6 -16.85 -11.57 40.49
CA VAL A 6 -16.50 -11.46 41.90
C VAL A 6 -15.04 -11.09 42.04
N GLU A 7 -14.79 -9.91 42.60
CA GLU A 7 -13.46 -9.45 42.97
C GLU A 7 -12.82 -10.39 44.00
N TYR A 8 -11.55 -10.73 43.79
CA TYR A 8 -10.81 -11.54 44.74
C TYR A 8 -10.75 -10.88 46.13
N ARG A 9 -11.16 -11.63 47.16
CA ARG A 9 -10.95 -11.30 48.58
C ARG A 9 -10.63 -12.58 49.38
N PRO A 10 -9.90 -12.51 50.50
CA PRO A 10 -9.53 -13.69 51.27
C PRO A 10 -10.72 -14.57 51.74
N GLN A 11 -11.90 -13.99 51.93
CA GLN A 11 -13.13 -14.71 52.33
C GLN A 11 -14.14 -14.90 51.18
N ILE A 12 -13.67 -14.98 49.93
CA ILE A 12 -14.53 -15.07 48.73
C ILE A 12 -15.48 -16.29 48.76
N GLU A 13 -15.09 -17.38 49.42
CA GLU A 13 -15.89 -18.61 49.55
C GLU A 13 -17.31 -18.32 50.09
N ARG A 14 -17.46 -17.40 51.06
CA ARG A 14 -18.77 -17.03 51.60
C ARG A 14 -19.66 -16.39 50.54
N THR A 15 -19.09 -15.52 49.71
CA THR A 15 -19.80 -14.85 48.61
C THR A 15 -20.21 -15.87 47.56
N LEU A 16 -19.32 -16.79 47.19
CA LEU A 16 -19.60 -17.82 46.19
C LEU A 16 -20.67 -18.80 46.66
N ASN A 17 -20.59 -19.28 47.91
CA ASN A 17 -21.60 -20.14 48.50
C ASN A 17 -22.97 -19.46 48.51
N TYR A 18 -23.04 -18.18 48.88
CA TYR A 18 -24.28 -17.42 48.84
C TYR A 18 -24.87 -17.31 47.42
N ILE A 19 -24.03 -17.08 46.40
CA ILE A 19 -24.45 -17.04 44.99
C ILE A 19 -24.99 -18.41 44.57
N TYR A 20 -24.27 -19.49 44.86
CA TYR A 20 -24.68 -20.85 44.49
C TYR A 20 -25.98 -21.28 45.18
N GLU A 21 -26.12 -21.02 46.49
CA GLU A 21 -27.35 -21.30 47.24
C GLU A 21 -28.54 -20.50 46.71
N SER A 22 -28.32 -19.21 46.39
CA SER A 22 -29.36 -18.34 45.85
C SER A 22 -29.85 -18.82 44.47
N ALA A 23 -28.92 -19.17 43.57
CA ALA A 23 -29.26 -19.69 42.25
C ALA A 23 -29.96 -21.05 42.34
N ALA A 24 -29.52 -21.94 43.25
CA ALA A 24 -30.16 -23.23 43.49
C ALA A 24 -31.60 -23.06 44.02
N ALA A 25 -31.82 -22.10 44.93
CA ALA A 25 -33.15 -21.79 45.45
C ALA A 25 -34.10 -21.27 44.36
N ALA A 26 -33.58 -20.54 43.37
CA ALA A 26 -34.34 -20.03 42.23
C ALA A 26 -34.63 -21.10 41.15
N ARG A 27 -34.16 -22.35 41.30
CA ARG A 27 -34.19 -23.43 40.28
C ARG A 27 -33.51 -23.03 38.96
N GLU A 28 -32.55 -22.12 39.03
CA GLU A 28 -31.76 -21.75 37.86
C GLU A 28 -30.63 -22.77 37.63
N GLN A 29 -30.11 -22.80 36.40
CA GLN A 29 -28.88 -23.55 36.10
C GLN A 29 -27.71 -22.99 36.93
N ARG A 30 -26.69 -23.83 37.23
CA ARG A 30 -25.48 -23.39 37.93
C ARG A 30 -24.96 -22.09 37.31
N PRO A 31 -24.79 -21.01 38.08
CA PRO A 31 -24.26 -19.76 37.54
C PRO A 31 -22.80 -19.94 37.14
N LEU A 32 -22.36 -19.17 36.15
CA LEU A 32 -20.94 -19.07 35.83
C LEU A 32 -20.30 -18.04 36.75
N ILE A 33 -19.12 -18.36 37.28
CA ILE A 33 -18.38 -17.45 38.16
C ILE A 33 -17.14 -16.92 37.43
N SER A 34 -17.04 -15.59 37.35
CA SER A 34 -15.86 -14.85 36.89
C SER A 34 -15.09 -14.31 38.08
N GLY A 35 -13.91 -14.85 38.36
CA GLY A 35 -13.00 -14.32 39.37
C GLY A 35 -12.21 -13.15 38.81
N TYR A 36 -12.38 -11.96 39.38
CA TYR A 36 -11.71 -10.72 38.93
C TYR A 36 -10.41 -10.47 39.70
N LEU A 37 -9.33 -10.21 38.95
CA LEU A 37 -8.00 -9.87 39.44
C LEU A 37 -7.42 -8.66 38.71
N GLU A 38 -6.95 -7.69 39.48
CA GLU A 38 -6.11 -6.61 38.98
C GLU A 38 -4.64 -7.00 39.04
N ILE A 39 -3.90 -6.70 37.97
CA ILE A 39 -2.49 -7.04 37.83
C ILE A 39 -1.71 -5.77 37.45
N SER A 40 -0.74 -5.39 38.27
CA SER A 40 0.21 -4.31 38.01
C SER A 40 1.52 -4.83 37.41
N GLU A 41 2.44 -3.94 37.05
CA GLU A 41 3.79 -4.33 36.63
C GLU A 41 4.60 -5.03 37.74
N TYR A 42 4.34 -4.67 39.01
CA TYR A 42 5.03 -5.23 40.18
C TYR A 42 4.58 -6.65 40.52
N ASP A 43 3.42 -7.05 40.00
CA ASP A 43 2.87 -8.41 40.13
C ASP A 43 3.50 -9.41 39.15
N LEU A 44 4.39 -8.94 38.27
CA LEU A 44 5.05 -9.72 37.24
C LEU A 44 6.58 -9.65 37.36
N ILE A 45 7.22 -10.81 37.46
CA ILE A 45 8.68 -10.94 37.40
C ILE A 45 9.09 -10.93 35.93
N GLY A 46 9.78 -9.86 35.51
CA GLY A 46 10.25 -9.66 34.14
C GLY A 46 9.14 -9.70 33.09
N SER A 47 7.92 -9.32 33.46
CA SER A 47 6.71 -9.40 32.61
C SER A 47 6.32 -10.81 32.11
N LEU A 48 6.98 -11.87 32.61
CA LEU A 48 6.84 -13.24 32.11
C LEU A 48 6.25 -14.22 33.13
N THR A 49 6.42 -13.95 34.42
CA THR A 49 6.01 -14.88 35.49
C THR A 49 5.27 -14.13 36.59
N PRO A 50 4.11 -14.61 37.06
CA PRO A 50 3.43 -13.99 38.19
C PRO A 50 4.24 -14.15 39.49
N THR A 51 4.12 -13.18 40.39
CA THR A 51 4.67 -13.28 41.76
C THR A 51 4.02 -14.40 42.57
N SER A 52 4.63 -14.80 43.69
CA SER A 52 4.06 -15.80 44.59
C SER A 52 2.68 -15.41 45.11
N GLU A 53 2.47 -14.12 45.41
CA GLU A 53 1.18 -13.60 45.86
C GLU A 53 0.08 -13.82 44.81
N ILE A 54 0.32 -13.44 43.55
CA ILE A 54 -0.66 -13.67 42.48
C ILE A 54 -0.92 -15.16 42.26
N LYS A 55 0.12 -16.00 42.32
CA LYS A 55 -0.04 -17.46 42.20
C LYS A 55 -0.95 -18.02 43.28
N GLU A 56 -0.83 -17.55 44.52
CA GLU A 56 -1.70 -17.94 45.64
C GLU A 56 -3.14 -17.48 45.40
N LYS A 57 -3.37 -16.22 44.99
CA LYS A 57 -4.70 -15.69 44.67
C LYS A 57 -5.39 -16.51 43.57
N VAL A 58 -4.68 -16.79 42.48
CA VAL A 58 -5.18 -17.60 41.36
C VAL A 58 -5.50 -19.02 41.82
N THR A 59 -4.59 -19.67 42.55
CA THR A 59 -4.82 -21.03 43.06
C THR A 59 -6.03 -21.08 43.98
N HIS A 60 -6.21 -20.06 44.83
CA HIS A 60 -7.38 -19.94 45.69
C HIS A 60 -8.66 -19.84 44.86
N LEU A 61 -8.72 -18.95 43.86
CA LEU A 61 -9.88 -18.84 42.97
C LEU A 61 -10.20 -20.18 42.27
N LEU A 62 -9.18 -20.86 41.74
CA LEU A 62 -9.36 -22.16 41.08
C LEU A 62 -9.90 -23.23 42.05
N ASN A 63 -9.46 -23.23 43.30
CA ASN A 63 -9.97 -24.16 44.31
C ASN A 63 -11.45 -23.91 44.66
N GLN A 64 -11.93 -22.69 44.47
CA GLN A 64 -13.35 -22.33 44.61
C GLN A 64 -14.19 -22.67 43.36
N GLY A 65 -13.57 -23.22 42.32
CA GLY A 65 -14.27 -23.68 41.12
C GLY A 65 -14.84 -22.55 40.26
N ILE A 66 -14.10 -21.45 40.11
CA ILE A 66 -14.43 -20.41 39.12
C ILE A 66 -14.42 -20.99 37.70
N ASP A 67 -15.24 -20.41 36.81
CA ASP A 67 -15.32 -20.81 35.40
C ASP A 67 -14.51 -19.87 34.50
N ILE A 68 -14.40 -18.60 34.91
CA ILE A 68 -13.71 -17.53 34.18
C ILE A 68 -12.71 -16.85 35.12
N LEU A 69 -11.50 -16.62 34.63
CA LEU A 69 -10.51 -15.75 35.25
C LEU A 69 -10.46 -14.44 34.47
N HIS A 70 -11.01 -13.37 35.05
CA HIS A 70 -10.94 -12.03 34.48
C HIS A 70 -9.66 -11.32 34.97
N ILE A 71 -8.77 -11.04 34.03
CA ILE A 71 -7.50 -10.33 34.26
C ILE A 71 -7.67 -8.87 33.80
N HIS A 72 -7.63 -7.94 34.73
CA HIS A 72 -7.56 -6.51 34.45
C HIS A 72 -6.12 -6.01 34.61
N GLY A 73 -5.49 -5.59 33.51
CA GLY A 73 -4.15 -5.01 33.58
C GLY A 73 -4.21 -3.54 33.99
N LEU A 74 -3.33 -3.14 34.91
CA LEU A 74 -3.17 -1.74 35.30
C LEU A 74 -2.12 -1.04 34.44
N ARG A 75 -2.03 0.28 34.59
CA ARG A 75 -0.98 1.08 33.96
C ARG A 75 0.35 0.91 34.68
N ASN A 76 1.42 0.81 33.92
CA ASN A 76 2.78 0.90 34.44
C ASN A 76 3.22 2.35 34.60
N LYS A 77 4.43 2.56 35.13
CA LYS A 77 5.07 3.88 35.27
C LYS A 77 5.14 4.73 33.98
N ASP A 78 5.08 4.08 32.82
CA ASP A 78 5.15 4.70 31.50
C ASP A 78 3.75 4.89 30.88
N GLU A 79 2.69 4.75 31.70
CA GLU A 79 1.28 4.90 31.33
C GLU A 79 0.74 3.86 30.32
N TYR A 80 1.45 2.74 30.13
CA TYR A 80 1.01 1.61 29.30
C TYR A 80 0.33 0.53 30.13
N PHE A 81 -0.74 -0.05 29.59
CA PHE A 81 -1.44 -1.17 30.21
C PHE A 81 -0.63 -2.48 30.13
N VAL A 82 -0.50 -3.19 31.25
CA VAL A 82 0.24 -4.47 31.33
C VAL A 82 -0.57 -5.70 30.91
N THR A 83 -1.83 -5.52 30.52
CA THR A 83 -2.84 -6.57 30.27
C THR A 83 -2.33 -7.74 29.44
N SER A 84 -1.73 -7.47 28.27
CA SER A 84 -1.25 -8.52 27.37
C SER A 84 -0.12 -9.36 28.00
N ASN A 85 0.74 -8.74 28.82
CA ASN A 85 1.79 -9.44 29.56
C ASN A 85 1.23 -10.23 30.75
N ALA A 86 0.26 -9.66 31.47
CA ALA A 86 -0.42 -10.32 32.58
C ALA A 86 -1.13 -11.61 32.11
N VAL A 87 -1.87 -11.52 31.00
CA VAL A 87 -2.53 -12.68 30.36
C VAL A 87 -1.52 -13.74 29.99
N ARG A 88 -0.42 -13.38 29.32
CA ARG A 88 0.66 -14.32 28.98
C ARG A 88 1.21 -15.04 30.22
N ALA A 89 1.58 -14.28 31.24
CA ALA A 89 2.19 -14.81 32.45
C ALA A 89 1.25 -15.79 33.17
N LEU A 90 -0.03 -15.45 33.27
CA LEU A 90 -1.05 -16.30 33.90
C LEU A 90 -1.43 -17.50 33.04
N HIS A 91 -1.57 -17.35 31.72
CA HIS A 91 -1.79 -18.46 30.80
C HIS A 91 -0.69 -19.53 30.94
N HIS A 92 0.58 -19.12 30.86
CA HIS A 92 1.72 -20.03 31.01
C HIS A 92 1.83 -20.62 32.41
N TYR A 93 1.50 -19.86 33.46
CA TYR A 93 1.43 -20.41 34.82
C TYR A 93 0.38 -21.52 34.94
N LEU A 94 -0.84 -21.28 34.46
CA LEU A 94 -1.95 -22.24 34.46
C LEU A 94 -1.60 -23.51 33.66
N MET A 95 -0.90 -23.35 32.53
CA MET A 95 -0.39 -24.48 31.74
C MET A 95 0.63 -25.30 32.54
N ARG A 96 1.59 -24.65 33.21
CA ARG A 96 2.61 -25.32 34.03
C ARG A 96 2.04 -26.12 35.20
N ILE A 97 0.98 -25.62 35.84
CA ILE A 97 0.30 -26.35 36.93
C ILE A 97 -0.76 -27.35 36.42
N GLY A 98 -0.97 -27.46 35.10
CA GLY A 98 -1.92 -28.39 34.49
C GLY A 98 -3.40 -28.00 34.60
N ARG A 99 -3.72 -26.80 35.08
CA ARG A 99 -5.10 -26.35 35.38
C ARG A 99 -5.69 -25.37 34.36
N ARG A 100 -5.03 -25.13 33.23
CA ARG A 100 -5.51 -24.18 32.21
C ARG A 100 -6.86 -24.53 31.60
N HIS A 101 -7.18 -25.82 31.54
CA HIS A 101 -8.44 -26.33 30.99
C HIS A 101 -9.65 -26.10 31.91
N GLU A 102 -9.43 -25.73 33.16
CA GLU A 102 -10.49 -25.53 34.16
C GLU A 102 -11.19 -24.18 34.02
N VAL A 103 -10.51 -23.19 33.42
CA VAL A 103 -10.98 -21.80 33.34
C VAL A 103 -10.80 -21.22 31.95
N SER A 104 -11.73 -20.35 31.56
CA SER A 104 -11.52 -19.40 30.46
C SER A 104 -10.90 -18.11 30.98
N ILE A 105 -10.07 -17.45 30.19
CA ILE A 105 -9.46 -16.16 30.51
C ILE A 105 -10.15 -15.06 29.73
N ILE A 106 -10.64 -14.04 30.43
CA ILE A 106 -11.10 -12.77 29.85
C ILE A 106 -10.14 -11.67 30.27
N ALA A 107 -9.76 -10.80 29.33
CA ALA A 107 -8.81 -9.72 29.57
C ALA A 107 -9.42 -8.33 29.39
N SER A 108 -9.15 -7.40 30.30
CA SER A 108 -9.53 -5.99 30.20
C SER A 108 -8.40 -5.08 30.68
N GLY A 109 -8.55 -3.76 30.51
CA GLY A 109 -7.49 -2.79 30.71
C GLY A 109 -6.79 -2.48 29.39
N GLY A 110 -7.14 -1.37 28.75
CA GLY A 110 -6.40 -0.83 27.63
C GLY A 110 -6.60 -1.51 26.27
N ILE A 111 -7.64 -2.33 26.11
CA ILE A 111 -7.99 -3.00 24.84
C ILE A 111 -8.72 -2.01 23.91
N ARG A 112 -7.97 -1.36 23.03
CA ARG A 112 -8.49 -0.25 22.20
C ARG A 112 -8.70 -0.64 20.75
N LEU A 113 -7.73 -1.33 20.17
CA LEU A 113 -7.70 -1.70 18.75
C LEU A 113 -7.97 -3.20 18.56
N ALA A 114 -8.30 -3.59 17.32
CA ALA A 114 -8.39 -5.00 16.94
C ALA A 114 -7.08 -5.76 17.20
N SER A 115 -5.94 -5.10 16.96
CA SER A 115 -4.61 -5.64 17.25
C SER A 115 -4.38 -5.91 18.73
N ASP A 116 -4.88 -5.06 19.63
CA ASP A 116 -4.78 -5.28 21.09
C ASP A 116 -5.57 -6.54 21.49
N SER A 117 -6.78 -6.69 20.97
CA SER A 117 -7.62 -7.88 21.18
C SER A 117 -6.90 -9.14 20.68
N GLN A 118 -6.44 -9.13 19.43
CA GLN A 118 -5.83 -10.30 18.82
C GLN A 118 -4.50 -10.69 19.47
N LYS A 119 -3.64 -9.71 19.79
CA LYS A 119 -2.39 -9.95 20.54
C LYS A 119 -2.70 -10.59 21.89
N THR A 120 -3.70 -10.08 22.61
CA THR A 120 -4.06 -10.59 23.94
C THR A 120 -4.66 -11.99 23.89
N ILE A 121 -5.46 -12.30 22.85
CA ILE A 121 -5.96 -13.65 22.59
C ILE A 121 -4.80 -14.60 22.28
N GLN A 122 -3.88 -14.20 21.41
CA GLN A 122 -2.68 -14.99 21.10
C GLN A 122 -1.78 -15.23 22.29
N ARG A 123 -1.79 -14.32 23.27
CA ARG A 123 -1.08 -14.47 24.54
C ARG A 123 -1.81 -15.37 25.54
N GLY A 124 -3.04 -15.81 25.24
CA GLY A 124 -3.73 -16.86 25.99
C GLY A 124 -5.13 -16.55 26.50
N ALA A 125 -5.72 -15.39 26.17
CA ALA A 125 -7.11 -15.08 26.50
C ALA A 125 -8.10 -15.72 25.51
N GLU A 126 -9.27 -16.13 25.99
CA GLU A 126 -10.40 -16.55 25.14
C GLU A 126 -11.24 -15.34 24.69
N GLY A 127 -11.19 -14.24 25.42
CA GLY A 127 -11.93 -13.03 25.10
C GLY A 127 -11.29 -11.76 25.68
N THR A 128 -11.65 -10.62 25.09
CA THR A 128 -11.22 -9.31 25.59
C THR A 128 -12.41 -8.39 25.79
N MET A 129 -12.41 -7.62 26.87
CA MET A 129 -13.44 -6.65 27.16
C MET A 129 -13.08 -5.27 26.60
N ILE A 130 -14.06 -4.60 25.99
CA ILE A 130 -13.90 -3.24 25.49
C ILE A 130 -14.41 -2.29 26.58
N ASP A 131 -13.48 -1.69 27.29
CA ASP A 131 -13.77 -0.80 28.41
C ASP A 131 -13.84 0.66 27.93
N PHE A 132 -12.74 1.38 28.08
CA PHE A 132 -12.60 2.78 27.80
C PHE A 132 -12.79 3.12 26.31
N ALA A 133 -12.42 2.22 25.41
CA ALA A 133 -12.61 2.42 23.98
C ALA A 133 -14.09 2.51 23.57
N ALA A 134 -15.01 1.85 24.30
CA ALA A 134 -16.44 1.97 24.05
C ALA A 134 -16.95 3.37 24.44
N LEU A 135 -16.45 3.92 25.55
CA LEU A 135 -16.76 5.29 25.97
C LEU A 135 -16.27 6.32 24.95
N LEU A 136 -15.06 6.14 24.41
CA LEU A 136 -14.53 7.00 23.35
C LEU A 136 -15.37 6.97 22.07
N ALA A 137 -15.96 5.83 21.74
CA ALA A 137 -16.83 5.71 20.58
C ALA A 137 -18.07 6.60 20.73
N LEU A 138 -18.61 6.74 21.95
CA LEU A 138 -19.77 7.57 22.26
C LEU A 138 -19.41 9.05 22.39
N ASP A 139 -18.34 9.36 23.13
CA ASP A 139 -17.85 10.72 23.28
C ASP A 139 -16.31 10.76 23.36
N PRO A 140 -15.63 11.31 22.34
CA PRO A 140 -14.18 11.47 22.35
C PRO A 140 -13.67 12.33 23.53
N SER A 141 -14.52 13.17 24.11
CA SER A 141 -14.15 14.02 25.26
C SER A 141 -14.21 13.28 26.61
N ALA A 142 -14.82 12.09 26.65
CA ALA A 142 -14.97 11.30 27.87
C ALA A 142 -13.63 11.00 28.55
N TYR A 143 -12.55 10.79 27.78
CA TYR A 143 -11.22 10.55 28.37
C TYR A 143 -10.76 11.71 29.23
N ARG A 144 -10.92 12.92 28.70
CA ARG A 144 -10.42 14.14 29.34
C ARG A 144 -11.16 14.38 30.65
N ALA A 145 -12.46 14.11 30.68
CA ALA A 145 -13.25 14.19 31.91
C ALA A 145 -12.77 13.21 32.98
N ILE A 146 -12.46 11.96 32.61
CA ILE A 146 -11.92 10.93 33.54
C ILE A 146 -10.55 11.37 34.10
N VAL A 147 -9.63 11.81 33.23
CA VAL A 147 -8.28 12.24 33.63
C VAL A 147 -8.32 13.51 34.49
N GLU A 148 -9.23 14.44 34.21
CA GLU A 148 -9.41 15.66 35.00
C GLU A 148 -10.28 15.46 36.26
N GLU A 149 -10.66 14.21 36.57
CA GLU A 149 -11.57 13.83 37.68
C GLU A 149 -12.89 14.64 37.69
N LYS A 150 -13.37 15.02 36.51
CA LYS A 150 -14.63 15.74 36.34
C LYS A 150 -15.75 14.72 36.16
N ALA A 151 -16.91 15.02 36.76
CA ALA A 151 -18.13 14.23 36.53
C ALA A 151 -18.36 14.11 35.01
N THR A 152 -18.43 12.87 34.53
CA THR A 152 -18.66 12.57 33.12
C THR A 152 -19.92 13.29 32.63
N THR A 153 -19.73 13.99 31.52
CA THR A 153 -20.55 15.05 30.91
C THR A 153 -22.05 14.78 30.80
N GLU A 154 -22.88 15.83 30.99
CA GLU A 154 -24.31 15.90 30.60
C GLU A 154 -24.59 15.26 29.24
N LYS A 155 -23.65 15.40 28.30
CA LYS A 155 -23.71 14.85 26.96
C LYS A 155 -23.89 13.32 26.90
N LEU A 156 -23.28 12.55 27.82
CA LEU A 156 -23.47 11.10 27.88
C LEU A 156 -24.85 10.74 28.46
N LEU A 157 -25.37 11.56 29.38
CA LEU A 157 -26.69 11.39 29.97
C LEU A 157 -27.83 11.79 29.00
N SER A 158 -27.53 12.62 28.00
CA SER A 158 -28.47 13.09 26.98
C SER A 158 -28.26 12.46 25.59
N LEU A 159 -27.52 11.35 25.49
CA LEU A 159 -27.32 10.68 24.20
C LEU A 159 -28.63 10.06 23.71
N ASP A 160 -28.88 10.22 22.41
CA ASP A 160 -29.86 9.39 21.72
C ASP A 160 -29.41 7.93 21.74
N VAL A 161 -30.27 7.04 22.23
CA VAL A 161 -29.94 5.63 22.48
C VAL A 161 -29.68 4.89 21.17
N ASP A 162 -30.51 5.14 20.15
CA ASP A 162 -30.38 4.46 18.85
C ASP A 162 -29.06 4.84 18.17
N TRP A 163 -28.70 6.13 18.20
CA TRP A 163 -27.40 6.61 17.72
C TRP A 163 -26.22 6.02 18.51
N ALA A 164 -26.32 5.92 19.83
CA ALA A 164 -25.28 5.32 20.67
C ALA A 164 -25.08 3.84 20.35
N VAL A 165 -26.16 3.09 20.18
CA VAL A 165 -26.15 1.68 19.78
C VAL A 165 -25.53 1.52 18.39
N GLU A 166 -25.90 2.36 17.42
CA GLU A 166 -25.33 2.33 16.08
C GLU A 166 -23.81 2.52 16.11
N ARG A 167 -23.31 3.48 16.90
CA ARG A 167 -21.86 3.75 17.01
C ARG A 167 -21.08 2.61 17.65
N LEU A 168 -21.61 2.01 18.71
CA LEU A 168 -20.98 0.86 19.36
C LEU A 168 -20.97 -0.36 18.43
N ASN A 169 -22.07 -0.60 17.70
CA ASN A 169 -22.14 -1.66 16.69
C ASN A 169 -21.11 -1.44 15.57
N ASN A 170 -20.98 -0.20 15.08
CA ASN A 170 -19.98 0.15 14.07
C ASN A 170 -18.55 -0.08 14.56
N GLN A 171 -18.25 0.25 15.82
CA GLN A 171 -16.95 -0.05 16.44
C GLN A 171 -16.69 -1.56 16.51
N ALA A 172 -17.69 -2.34 16.94
CA ALA A 172 -17.57 -3.79 17.07
C ALA A 172 -17.41 -4.49 15.70
N GLU A 173 -18.21 -4.13 14.70
CA GLU A 173 -18.11 -4.71 13.35
C GLU A 173 -16.79 -4.31 12.67
N SER A 174 -16.34 -3.06 12.81
CA SER A 174 -15.03 -2.64 12.28
C SER A 174 -13.89 -3.48 12.88
N ARG A 175 -13.93 -3.73 14.19
CA ARG A 175 -12.95 -4.57 14.87
C ARG A 175 -12.99 -6.02 14.37
N LYS A 176 -14.19 -6.58 14.20
CA LYS A 176 -14.40 -7.94 13.69
C LYS A 176 -13.84 -8.11 12.28
N VAL A 177 -14.07 -7.13 11.38
CA VAL A 177 -13.48 -7.13 10.03
C VAL A 177 -11.95 -7.15 10.10
N GLN A 178 -11.34 -6.28 10.91
CA GLN A 178 -9.88 -6.24 11.07
C GLN A 178 -9.31 -7.54 11.61
N ILE A 179 -9.96 -8.16 12.61
CA ILE A 179 -9.55 -9.46 13.15
C ILE A 179 -9.63 -10.54 12.06
N LEU A 180 -10.70 -10.57 11.26
CA LEU A 180 -10.85 -11.51 10.15
C LEU A 180 -9.76 -11.33 9.09
N GLU A 181 -9.39 -10.09 8.76
CA GLU A 181 -8.30 -9.78 7.83
C GLU A 181 -6.96 -10.33 8.33
N VAL A 182 -6.61 -10.09 9.59
CA VAL A 182 -5.33 -10.58 10.15
C VAL A 182 -5.34 -12.10 10.32
N LEU A 183 -6.48 -12.72 10.68
CA LEU A 183 -6.62 -14.18 10.71
C LEU A 183 -6.41 -14.77 9.31
N GLY A 184 -7.06 -14.20 8.29
CA GLY A 184 -6.89 -14.60 6.90
C GLY A 184 -5.44 -14.46 6.42
N ALA A 185 -4.82 -13.31 6.70
CA ALA A 185 -3.40 -13.05 6.42
C ALA A 185 -2.46 -14.06 7.10
N SER A 186 -2.83 -14.51 8.30
CA SER A 186 -2.08 -15.50 9.07
C SER A 186 -2.43 -16.95 8.72
N GLY A 187 -3.40 -17.20 7.84
CA GLY A 187 -3.86 -18.54 7.46
C GLY A 187 -4.77 -19.23 8.47
N PHE A 188 -5.31 -18.50 9.46
CA PHE A 188 -6.27 -19.04 10.42
C PHE A 188 -7.71 -18.80 9.96
N LYS A 189 -8.56 -19.83 10.12
CA LYS A 189 -10.01 -19.75 9.84
C LYS A 189 -10.86 -19.57 11.09
N ASP A 190 -10.27 -19.77 12.27
CA ASP A 190 -10.95 -19.73 13.55
C ASP A 190 -10.00 -19.10 14.58
N ILE A 191 -10.47 -18.05 15.26
CA ILE A 191 -9.72 -17.33 16.29
C ILE A 191 -9.40 -18.22 17.50
N LYS A 192 -10.20 -19.26 17.75
CA LYS A 192 -9.94 -20.20 18.86
C LYS A 192 -8.61 -20.94 18.70
N LYS A 193 -8.18 -21.15 17.45
CA LYS A 193 -6.89 -21.78 17.13
C LYS A 193 -5.70 -20.87 17.41
N THR A 194 -5.94 -19.58 17.65
CA THR A 194 -4.87 -18.63 17.95
C THR A 194 -4.69 -18.42 19.45
N VAL A 195 -5.58 -18.93 20.32
CA VAL A 195 -5.47 -18.79 21.77
C VAL A 195 -4.18 -19.43 22.27
N GLY A 196 -3.26 -18.62 22.80
CA GLY A 196 -1.94 -19.09 23.25
C GLY A 196 -0.93 -19.36 22.12
N GLU A 197 -1.29 -19.16 20.84
CA GLU A 197 -0.39 -19.32 19.69
C GLU A 197 0.44 -18.05 19.48
N GLU A 198 1.56 -17.98 20.19
CA GLU A 198 2.48 -16.85 20.17
C GLU A 198 3.47 -16.88 19.00
N GLY A 199 3.57 -17.97 18.23
CA GLY A 199 4.57 -18.13 17.16
C GLY A 199 4.39 -17.17 15.98
N ARG A 200 3.24 -16.49 15.89
CA ARG A 200 2.98 -15.43 14.90
C ARG A 200 3.11 -14.01 15.46
N LEU A 201 3.43 -13.87 16.75
CA LEU A 201 3.74 -12.58 17.36
C LEU A 201 5.23 -12.29 17.18
N ILE A 202 5.54 -11.00 16.98
CA ILE A 202 6.92 -10.53 16.89
C ILE A 202 7.30 -9.96 18.26
N ASP A 203 8.34 -10.52 18.87
CA ASP A 203 8.94 -10.01 20.10
C ASP A 203 10.31 -9.40 19.77
N PHE A 204 10.35 -8.07 19.69
CA PHE A 204 11.55 -7.34 19.30
C PHE A 204 12.70 -7.53 20.28
N HIS A 205 12.44 -7.68 21.58
CA HIS A 205 13.50 -7.92 22.57
C HIS A 205 14.13 -9.29 22.38
N GLN A 206 13.33 -10.32 22.11
CA GLN A 206 13.89 -11.64 21.82
C GLN A 206 14.72 -11.64 20.53
N ILE A 207 14.28 -10.91 19.51
CA ILE A 207 15.03 -10.80 18.24
C ILE A 207 16.34 -10.06 18.45
N GLU A 208 16.30 -8.93 19.17
CA GLU A 208 17.49 -8.14 19.50
C GLU A 208 18.49 -8.94 20.33
N ASP A 209 18.02 -9.62 21.38
CA ASP A 209 18.84 -10.47 22.24
C ASP A 209 19.45 -11.64 21.46
N ARG A 210 18.67 -12.28 20.57
CA ARG A 210 19.17 -13.32 19.66
C ARG A 210 20.28 -12.80 18.76
N ILE A 211 20.07 -11.65 18.09
CA ILE A 211 21.08 -11.03 17.22
C ILE A 211 22.34 -10.67 18.01
N GLN A 212 22.19 -10.04 19.17
CA GLN A 212 23.31 -9.63 19.99
C GLN A 212 24.12 -10.84 20.49
N ASN A 213 23.46 -11.87 21.02
CA ASN A 213 24.11 -13.04 21.59
C ASN A 213 24.69 -13.98 20.54
N ASP A 214 23.95 -14.23 19.45
CA ASP A 214 24.33 -15.22 18.45
C ASP A 214 25.28 -14.66 17.39
N ILE A 215 25.31 -13.35 17.17
CA ILE A 215 26.17 -12.72 16.14
C ILE A 215 27.22 -11.83 16.79
N PHE A 216 26.81 -10.77 17.48
CA PHE A 216 27.75 -9.71 17.91
C PHE A 216 28.62 -10.09 19.10
N ASN A 217 28.14 -10.96 20.00
CA ASN A 217 28.92 -11.45 21.14
C ASN A 217 29.87 -12.61 20.76
N ARG A 218 29.76 -13.16 19.54
CA ARG A 218 30.54 -14.30 19.04
C ARG A 218 31.66 -13.84 18.10
N GLY A 219 32.81 -13.47 18.66
CA GLY A 219 33.94 -12.93 17.89
C GLY A 219 34.50 -13.89 16.82
N ASP A 220 34.32 -15.21 16.97
CA ASP A 220 34.66 -16.21 15.95
C ASP A 220 33.76 -16.13 14.70
N LEU A 221 32.45 -15.89 14.89
CA LEU A 221 31.52 -15.68 13.79
C LEU A 221 31.78 -14.37 13.07
N ILE A 222 32.05 -13.28 13.81
CA ILE A 222 32.41 -11.99 13.22
C ILE A 222 33.60 -12.15 12.28
N ARG A 223 34.69 -12.80 12.73
CA ARG A 223 35.86 -13.07 11.89
C ARG A 223 35.54 -13.93 10.67
N THR A 224 34.62 -14.89 10.82
CA THR A 224 34.18 -15.73 9.70
C THR A 224 33.43 -14.90 8.66
N TYR A 225 32.54 -14.00 9.09
CA TYR A 225 31.81 -13.11 8.19
C TYR A 225 32.72 -12.06 7.53
N GLU A 226 33.69 -11.50 8.27
CA GLU A 226 34.71 -10.62 7.71
C GLU A 226 35.49 -11.32 6.60
N LYS A 227 35.99 -12.54 6.87
CA LYS A 227 36.70 -13.33 5.87
C LYS A 227 35.83 -13.66 4.66
N LEU A 228 34.57 -14.04 4.87
CA LEU A 228 33.63 -14.31 3.78
C LEU A 228 33.38 -13.07 2.93
N ASN A 229 33.21 -11.90 3.56
CA ASN A 229 33.04 -10.64 2.85
C ASN A 229 34.29 -10.28 2.03
N GLU A 230 35.49 -10.48 2.58
CA GLU A 230 36.74 -10.30 1.84
C GLU A 230 36.85 -11.24 0.63
N GLU A 231 36.49 -12.52 0.80
CA GLU A 231 36.45 -13.51 -0.27
C GLU A 231 35.44 -13.12 -1.36
N LEU A 232 34.23 -12.66 -0.99
CA LEU A 232 33.21 -12.19 -1.94
C LEU A 232 33.66 -10.95 -2.73
N ILE A 233 34.29 -9.98 -2.05
CA ILE A 233 34.85 -8.78 -2.69
C ILE A 233 35.91 -9.16 -3.75
N GLN A 234 36.65 -10.24 -3.53
CA GLN A 234 37.68 -10.73 -4.47
C GLN A 234 37.09 -11.55 -5.62
N GLN A 235 36.01 -12.30 -5.40
CA GLN A 235 35.42 -13.22 -6.39
C GLN A 235 34.60 -12.51 -7.47
N ASP A 236 33.93 -11.40 -7.14
CA ASP A 236 33.07 -10.66 -8.06
C ASP A 236 33.66 -9.29 -8.41
N PRO A 237 34.66 -9.22 -9.32
CA PRO A 237 35.30 -7.95 -9.66
C PRO A 237 34.32 -7.03 -10.38
N ILE A 238 34.21 -5.81 -9.86
CA ILE A 238 33.44 -4.74 -10.49
C ILE A 238 34.18 -4.26 -11.75
N PRO A 239 33.55 -4.27 -12.94
CA PRO A 239 34.14 -3.72 -14.14
C PRO A 239 34.47 -2.23 -13.99
N THR A 240 35.61 -1.80 -14.52
CA THR A 240 36.12 -0.44 -14.28
C THR A 240 35.19 0.62 -14.89
N GLU A 241 34.54 0.29 -16.00
CA GLU A 241 33.56 1.11 -16.69
C GLU A 241 32.27 1.38 -15.89
N SER A 242 31.94 0.52 -14.92
CA SER A 242 30.77 0.65 -14.06
C SER A 242 31.03 1.54 -12.83
N VAL A 243 32.29 1.87 -12.55
CA VAL A 243 32.67 2.71 -11.41
C VAL A 243 32.57 4.19 -11.78
N ARG A 244 31.84 4.95 -10.96
CA ARG A 244 31.75 6.41 -11.09
C ARG A 244 32.48 7.07 -9.91
N PRO A 245 33.62 7.76 -10.13
CA PRO A 245 34.34 8.42 -9.05
C PRO A 245 33.54 9.61 -8.49
N TYR A 246 33.78 9.96 -7.24
CA TYR A 246 33.10 11.06 -6.55
C TYR A 246 33.21 12.38 -7.34
N SER A 247 34.40 12.72 -7.84
CA SER A 247 34.66 13.92 -8.61
C SER A 247 33.88 13.99 -9.93
N TYR A 248 33.58 12.84 -10.54
CA TYR A 248 32.71 12.75 -11.71
C TYR A 248 31.24 12.99 -11.32
N LEU A 249 30.76 12.35 -10.25
CA LEU A 249 29.38 12.52 -9.77
C LEU A 249 29.10 13.95 -9.31
N LYS A 250 30.04 14.57 -8.58
CA LYS A 250 29.94 15.95 -8.12
C LYS A 250 29.81 16.93 -9.30
N LYS A 251 30.54 16.72 -10.41
CA LYS A 251 30.42 17.52 -11.63
C LYS A 251 29.09 17.37 -12.36
N LYS A 252 28.33 16.29 -12.11
CA LYS A 252 26.99 16.11 -12.66
C LYS A 252 25.92 16.91 -11.91
N ILE A 253 26.23 17.47 -10.74
CA ILE A 253 25.28 18.30 -10.00
C ILE A 253 25.11 19.62 -10.76
N ILE A 254 23.89 19.89 -11.21
CA ILE A 254 23.53 21.13 -11.87
C ILE A 254 22.53 21.83 -10.94
N PRO A 255 22.92 22.94 -10.27
CA PRO A 255 22.01 23.68 -9.42
C PRO A 255 20.84 24.23 -10.25
N ASP A 256 19.62 23.88 -9.82
CA ASP A 256 18.39 24.44 -10.35
C ASP A 256 17.82 25.44 -9.33
N GLY A 257 17.61 26.68 -9.76
CA GLY A 257 17.07 27.73 -8.90
C GLY A 257 15.61 27.50 -8.50
N LYS A 258 14.86 26.65 -9.21
CA LYS A 258 13.41 26.43 -8.99
C LYS A 258 12.92 25.03 -9.40
N PRO A 259 13.46 23.91 -8.87
CA PRO A 259 13.00 22.59 -9.31
C PRO A 259 11.52 22.38 -8.98
N HIS A 260 11.05 22.90 -7.82
CA HIS A 260 9.64 22.93 -7.45
C HIS A 260 9.44 23.80 -6.18
N ASN A 261 8.38 24.64 -6.12
CA ASN A 261 8.08 25.46 -4.91
C ASN A 261 7.64 24.61 -3.70
N PHE A 262 7.31 23.34 -3.90
CA PHE A 262 6.87 22.42 -2.82
C PHE A 262 7.89 22.27 -1.70
N TYR A 263 9.18 22.35 -2.00
CA TYR A 263 10.24 22.20 -1.00
C TYR A 263 10.59 23.50 -0.27
N ARG A 264 10.02 24.64 -0.70
CA ARG A 264 10.07 25.91 0.03
C ARG A 264 8.90 25.97 1.00
N LEU A 265 9.00 25.20 2.07
CA LEU A 265 7.97 25.13 3.08
C LEU A 265 8.05 26.38 3.97
N GLY A 266 7.15 27.35 3.74
CA GLY A 266 6.97 28.48 4.64
C GLY A 266 6.42 28.05 6.01
N ASP A 267 6.37 28.96 6.97
CA ASP A 267 6.01 28.68 8.38
C ASP A 267 4.72 27.88 8.54
N THR A 268 3.69 28.20 7.75
CA THR A 268 2.40 27.48 7.76
C THR A 268 2.54 26.02 7.33
N ASN A 269 3.30 25.76 6.27
CA ASN A 269 3.52 24.40 5.79
C ASN A 269 4.37 23.61 6.77
N GLN A 270 5.40 24.24 7.33
CA GLN A 270 6.22 23.65 8.39
C GLN A 270 5.38 23.26 9.61
N LEU A 271 4.41 24.08 10.02
CA LEU A 271 3.50 23.74 11.13
C LEU A 271 2.59 22.54 10.80
N LEU A 272 2.07 22.47 9.57
CA LEU A 272 1.25 21.34 9.13
C LEU A 272 2.08 20.04 9.11
N TYR A 273 3.27 20.07 8.51
CA TYR A 273 4.16 18.92 8.41
C TYR A 273 4.87 18.58 9.72
N LYS A 274 4.99 19.50 10.68
CA LYS A 274 5.44 19.17 12.06
C LYS A 274 4.50 18.20 12.78
N ARG A 275 3.29 17.98 12.26
CA ARG A 275 2.39 16.92 12.75
C ARG A 275 2.72 15.55 12.15
N ASP A 276 3.51 15.50 11.08
CA ASP A 276 4.11 14.27 10.57
C ASP A 276 5.45 14.06 11.26
N PHE A 277 5.49 13.05 12.11
CA PHE A 277 6.70 12.69 12.86
C PHE A 277 7.65 11.83 12.02
N VAL A 278 7.17 11.18 10.96
CA VAL A 278 7.98 10.31 10.08
C VAL A 278 8.72 11.17 9.05
N TRP A 279 8.01 12.07 8.39
CA TRP A 279 8.54 12.94 7.34
C TRP A 279 8.27 14.42 7.64
N PRO A 280 8.92 14.99 8.66
CA PRO A 280 8.69 16.37 9.06
C PRO A 280 9.15 17.35 7.96
N GLY A 281 8.57 18.55 7.95
CA GLY A 281 8.80 19.54 6.88
C GLY A 281 10.27 19.90 6.67
N ASN A 282 11.05 20.01 7.75
CA ASN A 282 12.49 20.28 7.70
C ASN A 282 13.30 19.17 7.00
N LEU A 283 12.91 17.90 7.16
CA LEU A 283 13.51 16.76 6.45
C LEU A 283 13.18 16.84 4.96
N ILE A 284 11.90 17.08 4.63
CA ILE A 284 11.44 17.23 3.24
C ILE A 284 12.12 18.41 2.53
N GLU A 285 12.27 19.54 3.22
CA GLU A 285 12.97 20.72 2.71
C GLU A 285 14.44 20.42 2.38
N THR A 286 15.15 19.74 3.29
CA THR A 286 16.55 19.34 3.08
C THR A 286 16.69 18.41 1.87
N MET A 287 15.83 17.39 1.76
CA MET A 287 15.79 16.50 0.60
C MET A 287 15.47 17.25 -0.70
N GLY A 288 14.60 18.26 -0.63
CA GLY A 288 14.30 19.14 -1.75
C GLY A 288 15.48 19.99 -2.22
N ARG A 289 16.29 20.51 -1.28
CA ARG A 289 17.54 21.23 -1.58
C ARG A 289 18.56 20.31 -2.25
N MET A 290 18.70 19.08 -1.77
CA MET A 290 19.54 18.07 -2.42
C MET A 290 19.09 17.80 -3.87
N ALA A 291 17.78 17.60 -4.07
CA ALA A 291 17.21 17.38 -5.39
C ALA A 291 17.36 18.60 -6.32
N ALA A 292 17.46 19.81 -5.76
CA ALA A 292 17.75 21.04 -6.48
C ALA A 292 19.21 21.18 -6.92
N GLY A 293 20.09 20.27 -6.50
CA GLY A 293 21.53 20.37 -6.74
C GLY A 293 22.21 21.46 -5.89
N ASP A 294 21.67 21.76 -4.71
CA ASP A 294 22.30 22.68 -3.76
C ASP A 294 23.60 22.06 -3.19
N GLU A 295 24.75 22.59 -3.61
CA GLU A 295 26.06 22.09 -3.20
C GLU A 295 26.30 22.18 -1.68
N GLU A 296 25.59 23.06 -0.96
CA GLU A 296 25.68 23.11 0.50
C GLU A 296 25.23 21.79 1.15
N MET A 297 24.38 21.01 0.49
CA MET A 297 23.89 19.74 1.01
C MET A 297 24.91 18.59 0.88
N LEU A 298 26.06 18.83 0.24
CA LEU A 298 27.20 17.91 0.31
C LEU A 298 27.89 17.95 1.68
N ASP A 299 27.70 19.04 2.45
CA ASP A 299 28.11 19.11 3.84
C ASP A 299 27.04 18.46 4.72
N LEU A 300 27.32 17.25 5.20
CA LEU A 300 26.39 16.46 6.01
C LEU A 300 26.00 17.16 7.31
N ASN A 301 26.80 18.11 7.82
CA ASN A 301 26.44 18.90 9.00
C ASN A 301 25.27 19.87 8.73
N LYS A 302 25.03 20.22 7.47
CA LYS A 302 23.91 21.08 7.05
C LYS A 302 22.65 20.28 6.72
N VAL A 303 22.72 18.94 6.72
CA VAL A 303 21.62 18.05 6.38
C VAL A 303 20.79 17.71 7.62
N LYS A 304 19.48 17.93 7.55
CA LYS A 304 18.53 17.33 8.51
C LYS A 304 18.20 15.92 8.04
N ALA A 305 18.76 14.91 8.72
CA ALA A 305 18.74 13.52 8.27
C ALA A 305 17.69 12.61 8.96
N THR A 306 17.01 13.09 10.00
CA THR A 306 16.09 12.29 10.82
C THR A 306 14.69 12.89 10.88
N GLY A 307 13.71 12.04 11.20
CA GLY A 307 12.35 12.44 11.58
C GLY A 307 12.27 12.96 13.01
N LEU A 308 11.08 12.82 13.61
CA LEU A 308 10.73 13.24 14.98
C LEU A 308 9.98 12.16 15.78
N LEU A 309 9.96 10.91 15.31
CA LEU A 309 9.36 9.77 16.02
C LEU A 309 10.08 9.46 17.34
N GLY A 310 11.41 9.65 17.37
CA GLY A 310 12.22 9.32 18.55
C GLY A 310 12.51 7.82 18.71
N ASP A 311 12.27 7.03 17.66
CA ASP A 311 12.58 5.61 17.57
C ASP A 311 13.08 5.24 16.15
N GLY A 312 13.32 3.95 15.92
CA GLY A 312 13.68 3.43 14.58
C GLY A 312 14.86 4.15 13.94
N PHE A 313 14.63 4.72 12.74
CA PHE A 313 15.67 5.44 12.00
C PHE A 313 16.12 6.75 12.67
N ASP A 314 15.32 7.35 13.55
CA ASP A 314 15.69 8.61 14.22
C ASP A 314 16.78 8.41 15.27
N VAL A 315 16.91 7.18 15.78
CA VAL A 315 17.90 6.81 16.80
C VAL A 315 19.05 5.97 16.24
N MET A 316 18.97 5.53 14.99
CA MET A 316 20.08 4.86 14.32
C MET A 316 21.24 5.83 14.10
N LYS A 317 22.43 5.46 14.58
CA LYS A 317 23.66 6.24 14.41
C LYS A 317 24.69 5.39 13.68
N ILE A 318 25.26 5.96 12.62
CA ILE A 318 26.47 5.42 12.00
C ILE A 318 27.65 5.90 12.84
N LEU A 319 28.43 4.95 13.38
CA LEU A 319 29.63 5.25 14.14
C LEU A 319 30.81 5.38 13.18
N TYR A 320 31.36 6.59 13.09
CA TYR A 320 32.54 6.86 12.27
C TYR A 320 33.79 6.93 13.14
N ASN A 321 34.90 6.38 12.65
CA ASN A 321 36.22 6.52 13.28
C ASN A 321 36.85 7.91 13.04
N LYS A 322 36.30 8.67 12.11
CA LYS A 322 36.68 10.04 11.75
C LYS A 322 35.44 10.77 11.24
N ASP A 323 35.36 12.08 11.43
CA ASP A 323 34.31 12.88 10.80
C ASP A 323 34.36 12.68 9.26
N PRO A 324 33.26 12.25 8.62
CA PRO A 324 33.19 12.11 7.16
C PRO A 324 33.56 13.40 6.41
N MET A 325 33.33 14.57 7.03
CA MET A 325 33.66 15.87 6.44
C MET A 325 35.16 16.16 6.42
N ASP A 326 35.97 15.40 7.16
CA ASP A 326 37.43 15.52 7.16
C ASP A 326 38.11 14.65 6.08
N ILE A 327 37.34 13.91 5.27
CA ILE A 327 37.88 13.06 4.20
C ILE A 327 38.20 13.93 2.97
N ARG A 328 39.39 13.80 2.39
CA ARG A 328 39.78 14.58 1.21
C ARG A 328 39.01 14.06 0.00
N GLU A 329 38.56 14.95 -0.89
CA GLU A 329 37.82 14.54 -2.11
C GLU A 329 38.60 13.55 -2.98
N ALA A 330 39.94 13.67 -3.05
CA ALA A 330 40.78 12.72 -3.79
C ALA A 330 40.73 11.30 -3.20
N ASP A 331 40.50 11.16 -1.88
CA ASP A 331 40.33 9.86 -1.24
C ASP A 331 38.94 9.27 -1.55
N LEU A 332 37.93 10.13 -1.73
CA LEU A 332 36.57 9.72 -2.12
C LEU A 332 36.50 9.14 -3.53
N ASP A 333 37.41 9.53 -4.44
CA ASP A 333 37.52 8.93 -5.78
C ASP A 333 37.93 7.45 -5.74
N GLY A 334 38.47 6.97 -4.62
CA GLY A 334 38.75 5.55 -4.39
C GLY A 334 37.52 4.72 -3.99
N VAL A 335 36.40 5.36 -3.65
CA VAL A 335 35.17 4.68 -3.23
C VAL A 335 34.42 4.16 -4.45
N LYS A 336 34.03 2.88 -4.42
CA LYS A 336 33.26 2.23 -5.48
C LYS A 336 31.82 2.02 -5.00
N THR A 337 30.87 2.47 -5.81
CA THR A 337 29.42 2.34 -5.54
C THR A 337 28.76 1.23 -6.33
N ALA A 338 29.42 0.71 -7.36
CA ALA A 338 28.85 -0.31 -8.22
C ALA A 338 28.74 -1.67 -7.50
N LEU A 339 27.69 -2.42 -7.83
CA LEU A 339 27.36 -3.70 -7.21
C LEU A 339 27.03 -4.73 -8.30
N PRO A 340 27.82 -5.80 -8.45
CA PRO A 340 27.47 -6.91 -9.32
C PRO A 340 26.35 -7.74 -8.67
N LEU A 341 25.39 -8.14 -9.49
CA LEU A 341 24.28 -9.03 -9.16
C LEU A 341 24.34 -10.26 -10.08
N ASP A 342 23.46 -11.22 -9.81
CA ASP A 342 23.38 -12.48 -10.54
C ASP A 342 23.18 -12.27 -12.07
N LYS A 343 23.71 -13.22 -12.84
CA LYS A 343 23.70 -13.26 -14.31
C LYS A 343 24.30 -12.02 -14.98
N GLY A 344 25.25 -11.35 -14.34
CA GLY A 344 25.97 -10.19 -14.89
C GLY A 344 25.13 -8.91 -14.95
N LEU A 345 24.08 -8.78 -14.15
CA LEU A 345 23.42 -7.50 -13.93
C LEU A 345 24.31 -6.68 -12.98
N ILE A 346 24.72 -5.48 -13.35
CA ILE A 346 25.53 -4.62 -12.50
C ILE A 346 24.76 -3.33 -12.26
N LEU A 347 24.65 -2.92 -11.00
CA LEU A 347 24.19 -1.59 -10.64
C LEU A 347 25.42 -0.67 -10.53
N GLU A 348 25.39 0.54 -11.08
CA GLU A 348 26.48 1.51 -10.90
C GLU A 348 26.43 2.21 -9.52
N ALA A 349 25.31 2.08 -8.80
CA ALA A 349 25.13 2.55 -7.44
C ALA A 349 24.36 1.53 -6.58
N PRO A 350 24.55 1.50 -5.24
CA PRO A 350 24.06 0.42 -4.38
C PRO A 350 22.59 0.65 -3.96
N TRP A 351 21.78 1.21 -4.85
CA TRP A 351 20.36 1.49 -4.64
C TRP A 351 19.59 1.36 -5.93
N MET A 352 18.27 1.30 -5.80
CA MET A 352 17.32 1.13 -6.90
C MET A 352 15.98 1.75 -6.53
N PHE A 353 15.17 2.08 -7.52
CA PHE A 353 13.82 2.55 -7.26
C PHE A 353 12.87 1.37 -7.04
N GLY A 354 12.21 1.36 -5.88
CA GLY A 354 11.19 0.35 -5.56
C GLY A 354 9.92 0.49 -6.41
N GLY A 355 9.21 -0.62 -6.58
CA GLY A 355 8.05 -0.78 -7.46
C GLY A 355 6.89 0.17 -7.15
N LYS A 356 6.45 0.94 -8.15
CA LYS A 356 5.31 1.87 -8.04
C LYS A 356 4.40 1.72 -9.26
N SER A 357 3.19 1.20 -9.05
CA SER A 357 2.27 0.94 -10.15
C SER A 357 1.82 2.22 -10.88
N VAL A 358 1.58 2.11 -12.18
CA VAL A 358 0.76 3.09 -12.90
C VAL A 358 -0.63 3.11 -12.26
N GLY A 359 -1.10 4.31 -11.93
CA GLY A 359 -2.31 4.54 -11.12
C GLY A 359 -2.02 4.87 -9.66
N SER A 360 -0.86 4.45 -9.12
CA SER A 360 -0.34 5.01 -7.86
C SER A 360 0.40 6.32 -8.10
N ILE A 361 1.13 6.41 -9.20
CA ILE A 361 1.83 7.61 -9.69
C ILE A 361 1.52 7.83 -11.17
N GLY A 362 1.72 9.06 -11.66
CA GLY A 362 1.47 9.45 -13.06
C GLY A 362 2.56 8.98 -14.03
N LEU A 363 2.27 9.03 -15.34
CA LEU A 363 3.21 8.63 -16.39
C LEU A 363 4.46 9.53 -16.44
N ASP A 364 4.34 10.81 -16.12
CA ASP A 364 5.49 11.73 -16.09
C ASP A 364 6.47 11.36 -14.98
N THR A 365 5.95 11.04 -13.79
CA THR A 365 6.74 10.52 -12.67
C THR A 365 7.41 9.20 -13.06
N TRP A 366 6.69 8.33 -13.77
CA TRP A 366 7.24 7.09 -14.33
C TRP A 366 8.41 7.37 -15.29
N LYS A 367 8.23 8.27 -16.26
CA LYS A 367 9.27 8.64 -17.22
C LYS A 367 10.50 9.21 -16.53
N ALA A 368 10.31 10.06 -15.50
CA ALA A 368 11.40 10.61 -14.71
C ALA A 368 12.20 9.52 -13.99
N HIS A 369 11.54 8.55 -13.34
CA HIS A 369 12.22 7.44 -12.65
C HIS A 369 12.96 6.53 -13.62
N VAL A 370 12.37 6.19 -14.77
CA VAL A 370 13.01 5.36 -15.81
C VAL A 370 14.26 6.06 -16.36
N THR A 371 14.14 7.37 -16.67
CA THR A 371 15.27 8.16 -17.16
C THR A 371 16.38 8.24 -16.11
N ALA A 372 16.03 8.53 -14.86
CA ALA A 372 17.00 8.57 -13.76
C ALA A 372 17.66 7.21 -13.53
N ALA A 373 16.90 6.11 -13.61
CA ALA A 373 17.43 4.76 -13.46
C ALA A 373 18.48 4.44 -14.53
N ARG A 374 18.19 4.78 -15.80
CA ARG A 374 19.13 4.64 -16.92
C ARG A 374 20.38 5.50 -16.74
N GLU A 375 20.23 6.78 -16.40
CA GLU A 375 21.37 7.72 -16.25
C GLU A 375 22.28 7.38 -15.06
N LEU A 376 21.72 6.77 -14.01
CA LEU A 376 22.45 6.33 -12.82
C LEU A 376 22.92 4.88 -12.91
N GLY A 377 22.60 4.15 -13.97
CA GLY A 377 22.94 2.74 -14.11
C GLY A 377 22.30 1.85 -13.03
N ILE A 378 21.09 2.17 -12.58
CA ILE A 378 20.33 1.43 -11.55
C ILE A 378 19.03 0.86 -12.11
N GLN A 379 18.31 0.09 -11.30
CA GLN A 379 17.03 -0.51 -11.70
C GLN A 379 15.82 0.29 -11.17
N TYR A 380 14.72 0.24 -11.92
CA TYR A 380 13.40 0.68 -11.48
C TYR A 380 12.35 -0.41 -11.71
N ASP A 381 11.53 -0.66 -10.71
CA ASP A 381 10.55 -1.74 -10.71
C ASP A 381 9.12 -1.26 -11.10
N THR A 382 8.39 -2.05 -11.90
CA THR A 382 7.02 -1.73 -12.34
C THR A 382 6.00 -1.68 -11.21
N GLY A 383 6.25 -2.41 -10.13
CA GLY A 383 5.19 -2.77 -9.21
C GLY A 383 4.08 -3.55 -9.92
N GLU A 384 2.92 -3.65 -9.27
CA GLU A 384 1.74 -4.36 -9.79
C GLU A 384 1.02 -3.60 -10.93
N GLY A 385 1.65 -2.58 -11.50
CA GLY A 385 1.07 -1.55 -12.40
C GLY A 385 0.87 -1.95 -13.85
N GLY A 386 1.48 -3.05 -14.29
CA GLY A 386 1.79 -3.26 -15.69
C GLY A 386 3.01 -2.45 -16.14
N TYR A 387 3.47 -2.73 -17.36
CA TYR A 387 4.70 -2.17 -17.94
C TYR A 387 4.36 -1.04 -18.93
N PRO A 388 4.59 0.25 -18.60
CA PRO A 388 4.18 1.35 -19.47
C PRO A 388 5.19 1.57 -20.60
N THR A 389 4.83 1.23 -21.84
CA THR A 389 5.68 1.41 -23.02
C THR A 389 5.43 2.76 -23.68
N SER A 390 4.53 2.83 -24.65
CA SER A 390 4.18 4.03 -25.42
C SER A 390 2.67 4.16 -25.56
N PHE A 391 2.16 5.39 -25.64
CA PHE A 391 0.73 5.66 -25.67
C PHE A 391 0.38 6.83 -26.58
N PHE A 392 -0.77 6.75 -27.25
CA PHE A 392 -1.47 7.89 -27.82
C PHE A 392 -2.54 8.34 -26.82
N LEU A 393 -2.31 9.47 -26.15
CA LEU A 393 -3.14 9.97 -25.05
C LEU A 393 -4.01 11.12 -25.53
N ASN A 394 -5.31 11.10 -25.22
CA ASN A 394 -6.16 12.28 -25.40
C ASN A 394 -5.87 13.34 -24.32
N SER A 395 -6.59 14.48 -24.38
CA SER A 395 -6.49 15.56 -23.39
C SER A 395 -6.84 15.16 -21.94
N LYS A 396 -7.55 14.04 -21.74
CA LYS A 396 -7.87 13.46 -20.43
C LYS A 396 -6.80 12.45 -19.95
N GLY A 397 -5.74 12.22 -20.73
CA GLY A 397 -4.71 11.22 -20.45
C GLY A 397 -5.16 9.78 -20.71
N GLU A 398 -6.21 9.59 -21.51
CA GLU A 398 -6.73 8.26 -21.83
C GLU A 398 -6.12 7.73 -23.14
N PRO A 399 -5.66 6.46 -23.16
CA PRO A 399 -4.98 5.91 -24.32
C PRO A 399 -5.95 5.44 -25.42
N ILE A 400 -5.49 5.46 -26.66
CA ILE A 400 -5.99 4.55 -27.70
C ILE A 400 -5.49 3.13 -27.38
N PHE A 401 -6.41 2.17 -27.34
CA PHE A 401 -6.15 0.79 -26.97
C PHE A 401 -5.43 -0.01 -28.07
N PHE A 402 -4.13 0.19 -28.24
CA PHE A 402 -3.29 -0.68 -29.07
C PHE A 402 -2.78 -1.88 -28.27
N THR A 403 -2.54 -3.02 -28.92
CA THR A 403 -1.75 -4.10 -28.30
C THR A 403 -0.28 -3.72 -28.26
N GLU A 404 0.54 -4.39 -27.45
CA GLU A 404 1.98 -4.13 -27.42
C GLU A 404 2.64 -4.36 -28.80
N ASN A 405 2.19 -5.35 -29.57
CA ASN A 405 2.73 -5.59 -30.91
C ASN A 405 2.36 -4.45 -31.87
N GLU A 406 1.11 -3.97 -31.81
CA GLU A 406 0.66 -2.83 -32.60
C GLU A 406 1.43 -1.57 -32.21
N ILE A 407 1.57 -1.25 -30.93
CA ILE A 407 2.24 0.00 -30.53
C ILE A 407 3.73 -0.01 -30.92
N GLN A 408 4.42 -1.15 -30.86
CA GLN A 408 5.81 -1.25 -31.33
C GLN A 408 5.93 -1.10 -32.86
N LEU A 409 4.93 -1.57 -33.62
CA LEU A 409 4.85 -1.33 -35.07
C LEU A 409 4.62 0.16 -35.36
N LEU A 410 3.78 0.83 -34.58
CA LEU A 410 3.45 2.24 -34.77
C LEU A 410 4.57 3.19 -34.31
N LYS A 411 5.22 2.89 -33.18
CA LYS A 411 6.19 3.75 -32.48
C LYS A 411 7.20 4.44 -33.42
N PRO A 412 7.87 3.76 -34.38
CA PRO A 412 8.87 4.40 -35.25
C PRO A 412 8.33 5.49 -36.16
N LEU A 413 7.01 5.50 -36.41
CA LEU A 413 6.36 6.44 -37.34
C LEU A 413 6.02 7.79 -36.68
N PHE A 414 6.08 7.87 -35.35
CA PHE A 414 5.64 9.03 -34.58
C PHE A 414 6.77 9.57 -33.70
N ARG A 415 6.78 10.89 -33.51
CA ARG A 415 7.78 11.58 -32.67
C ARG A 415 7.21 11.74 -31.27
N ASN A 416 7.97 11.29 -30.27
CA ASN A 416 7.63 11.45 -28.85
C ASN A 416 7.39 12.93 -28.50
N GLY A 417 6.40 13.20 -27.66
CA GLY A 417 6.06 14.53 -27.19
C GLY A 417 5.30 15.39 -28.20
N ARG A 418 4.75 14.79 -29.26
CA ARG A 418 4.04 15.52 -30.32
C ARG A 418 2.57 15.09 -30.41
N ASP A 419 1.72 16.05 -30.71
CA ASP A 419 0.30 15.80 -30.95
C ASP A 419 0.06 15.44 -32.42
N TYR A 420 -0.83 14.47 -32.63
CA TYR A 420 -1.27 14.00 -33.93
C TYR A 420 -2.79 13.91 -33.97
N THR A 421 -3.41 14.45 -35.00
CA THR A 421 -4.84 14.19 -35.25
C THR A 421 -5.06 12.80 -35.81
N ILE A 422 -6.24 12.22 -35.64
CA ILE A 422 -6.58 10.90 -36.22
C ILE A 422 -6.39 10.89 -37.74
N GLY A 423 -6.72 11.98 -38.43
CA GLY A 423 -6.50 12.14 -39.87
C GLY A 423 -5.02 12.13 -40.24
N GLN A 424 -4.18 12.83 -39.46
CA GLN A 424 -2.73 12.77 -39.62
C GLN A 424 -2.19 11.37 -39.35
N MET A 425 -2.65 10.69 -38.30
CA MET A 425 -2.30 9.30 -38.01
C MET A 425 -2.64 8.41 -39.20
N ARG A 426 -3.88 8.43 -39.72
CA ARG A 426 -4.29 7.65 -40.90
C ARG A 426 -3.41 7.90 -42.13
N SER A 427 -3.05 9.15 -42.38
CA SER A 427 -2.17 9.54 -43.49
C SER A 427 -0.76 8.96 -43.31
N ILE A 428 -0.17 9.12 -42.12
CA ILE A 428 1.16 8.58 -41.79
C ILE A 428 1.18 7.05 -41.91
N LEU A 429 0.15 6.36 -41.41
CA LEU A 429 0.03 4.91 -41.49
C LEU A 429 -0.02 4.44 -42.96
N THR A 430 -0.92 5.03 -43.74
CA THR A 430 -1.10 4.68 -45.17
C THR A 430 0.18 4.93 -45.97
N GLN A 431 0.87 6.05 -45.73
CA GLN A 431 2.14 6.38 -46.39
C GLN A 431 3.26 5.38 -46.07
N ASN A 432 3.19 4.69 -44.93
CA ASN A 432 4.16 3.69 -44.50
C ASN A 432 3.68 2.25 -44.73
N GLY A 433 2.68 2.04 -45.62
CA GLY A 433 2.21 0.71 -46.01
C GLY A 433 1.28 0.04 -45.00
N ILE A 434 0.84 0.74 -43.94
CA ILE A 434 -0.16 0.27 -42.99
C ILE A 434 -1.52 0.79 -43.47
N THR A 435 -2.24 -0.03 -44.23
CA THR A 435 -3.55 0.29 -44.82
C THR A 435 -4.69 -0.47 -44.12
N PRO A 436 -5.96 -0.04 -44.29
CA PRO A 436 -7.13 -0.75 -43.75
C PRO A 436 -7.23 -2.23 -44.17
N GLU A 437 -6.69 -2.59 -45.33
CA GLU A 437 -6.67 -3.97 -45.84
C GLU A 437 -5.57 -4.81 -45.19
N SER A 438 -4.42 -4.19 -44.90
CA SER A 438 -3.26 -4.88 -44.31
C SER A 438 -3.37 -5.07 -42.79
N HIS A 439 -3.89 -4.07 -42.08
CA HIS A 439 -3.97 -4.01 -40.61
C HIS A 439 -5.34 -3.47 -40.16
N PRO A 440 -6.45 -4.18 -40.49
CA PRO A 440 -7.80 -3.73 -40.21
C PRO A 440 -8.05 -3.46 -38.72
N GLU A 441 -7.37 -4.18 -37.83
CA GLU A 441 -7.45 -4.03 -36.37
C GLU A 441 -6.99 -2.65 -35.87
N ILE A 442 -5.94 -2.08 -36.48
CA ILE A 442 -5.44 -0.74 -36.13
C ILE A 442 -6.47 0.32 -36.55
N PHE A 443 -6.99 0.21 -37.77
CA PHE A 443 -7.99 1.14 -38.30
C PHE A 443 -9.34 1.02 -37.57
N ALA A 444 -9.71 -0.19 -37.13
CA ALA A 444 -10.89 -0.43 -36.30
C ALA A 444 -10.81 0.27 -34.94
N LYS A 445 -9.61 0.49 -34.39
CA LYS A 445 -9.43 1.21 -33.11
C LYS A 445 -9.52 2.73 -33.28
N ILE A 446 -8.96 3.27 -34.36
CA ILE A 446 -8.93 4.72 -34.60
C ILE A 446 -10.19 5.27 -35.29
N LYS A 447 -11.04 4.41 -35.88
CA LYS A 447 -12.29 4.84 -36.52
C LYS A 447 -13.30 5.44 -35.52
N HIS A 448 -13.19 5.08 -34.25
CA HIS A 448 -14.08 5.53 -33.18
C HIS A 448 -13.76 6.93 -32.65
N TYR A 449 -12.82 7.63 -33.29
CA TYR A 449 -12.41 8.98 -32.90
C TYR A 449 -12.56 9.95 -34.07
N PRO A 450 -12.92 11.22 -33.80
CA PRO A 450 -13.01 12.24 -34.83
C PRO A 450 -11.69 12.49 -35.55
N SER A 451 -11.73 12.78 -36.84
CA SER A 451 -10.55 12.92 -37.70
C SER A 451 -9.60 14.02 -37.23
N LEU A 452 -10.13 15.12 -36.70
CA LEU A 452 -9.33 16.26 -36.21
C LEU A 452 -9.01 16.18 -34.71
N LYS A 453 -9.47 15.14 -34.00
CA LYS A 453 -9.20 14.98 -32.57
C LYS A 453 -7.70 14.74 -32.34
N PRO A 454 -7.02 15.55 -31.52
CA PRO A 454 -5.60 15.38 -31.25
C PRO A 454 -5.34 14.29 -30.20
N PHE A 455 -4.25 13.56 -30.40
CA PHE A 455 -3.66 12.64 -29.44
C PHE A 455 -2.17 12.92 -29.27
N HIS A 456 -1.74 13.03 -28.02
CA HIS A 456 -0.35 13.20 -27.64
C HIS A 456 0.37 11.85 -27.68
N PHE A 457 1.42 11.72 -28.48
CA PHE A 457 2.24 10.51 -28.51
C PHE A 457 3.34 10.58 -27.44
N LEU A 458 3.23 9.73 -26.42
CA LEU A 458 4.16 9.67 -25.28
C LEU A 458 4.88 8.33 -25.21
N VAL A 459 6.21 8.36 -25.14
CA VAL A 459 7.08 7.19 -24.93
C VAL A 459 7.60 7.21 -23.50
N VAL A 460 7.09 6.29 -22.67
CA VAL A 460 7.45 6.16 -21.26
C VAL A 460 8.71 5.30 -21.10
N VAL A 461 8.66 4.05 -21.55
CA VAL A 461 9.80 3.13 -21.60
C VAL A 461 10.09 2.79 -23.06
N ASP A 462 11.30 3.12 -23.52
CA ASP A 462 11.79 2.74 -24.85
C ASP A 462 12.84 1.61 -24.76
N GLU A 463 13.28 1.07 -25.90
CA GLU A 463 14.22 -0.07 -25.99
C GLU A 463 15.52 0.15 -25.20
N GLN A 464 16.06 1.38 -25.20
CA GLN A 464 17.25 1.74 -24.43
C GLN A 464 17.01 1.75 -22.91
N ASP A 465 15.76 1.89 -22.49
CA ASP A 465 15.36 1.97 -21.08
C ASP A 465 15.05 0.56 -20.51
N GLU A 466 14.65 -0.40 -21.36
CA GLU A 466 14.26 -1.76 -20.95
C GLU A 466 15.28 -2.48 -20.04
N PRO A 467 16.61 -2.39 -20.26
CA PRO A 467 17.60 -2.99 -19.37
C PRO A 467 17.58 -2.46 -17.93
N TYR A 468 16.97 -1.29 -17.69
CA TYR A 468 16.89 -0.60 -16.40
C TYR A 468 15.53 -0.77 -15.73
N VAL A 469 14.57 -1.41 -16.39
CA VAL A 469 13.21 -1.60 -15.89
C VAL A 469 12.95 -3.07 -15.57
N SER A 470 12.56 -3.34 -14.32
CA SER A 470 12.17 -4.66 -13.85
C SER A 470 10.68 -4.90 -14.03
N THR A 471 10.28 -6.16 -14.23
CA THR A 471 8.85 -6.55 -14.17
C THR A 471 8.53 -7.14 -12.79
N GLU A 472 7.62 -6.52 -12.02
CA GLU A 472 7.08 -7.09 -10.79
C GLU A 472 5.92 -8.04 -11.10
N MET A 473 6.03 -9.29 -10.63
CA MET A 473 4.97 -10.28 -10.61
C MET A 473 4.39 -10.33 -9.19
N LYS A 474 3.13 -9.94 -9.05
CA LYS A 474 2.41 -9.94 -7.76
C LYS A 474 1.13 -10.76 -7.85
N THR A 475 0.42 -10.89 -6.74
CA THR A 475 -0.72 -11.81 -6.60
C THR A 475 -1.83 -11.61 -7.64
N GLY A 476 -2.07 -10.38 -8.11
CA GLY A 476 -3.03 -10.12 -9.19
C GLY A 476 -2.52 -10.37 -10.60
N LEU A 477 -1.20 -10.57 -10.80
CA LEU A 477 -0.52 -10.69 -12.10
C LEU A 477 -0.91 -9.60 -13.11
N PHE A 478 -1.34 -8.44 -12.62
CA PHE A 478 -1.83 -7.34 -13.42
C PHE A 478 -0.74 -6.79 -14.34
N GLY A 479 -1.01 -6.80 -15.65
CA GLY A 479 -0.11 -6.27 -16.67
C GLY A 479 1.19 -7.06 -16.85
N VAL A 480 1.27 -8.28 -16.31
CA VAL A 480 2.40 -9.19 -16.53
C VAL A 480 2.11 -10.03 -17.78
N THR A 481 3.01 -9.98 -18.76
CA THR A 481 2.92 -10.81 -19.97
C THR A 481 4.25 -11.47 -20.28
N LYS A 482 4.26 -12.43 -21.21
CA LYS A 482 5.52 -13.01 -21.72
C LYS A 482 6.44 -11.92 -22.27
N GLN A 483 5.88 -10.85 -22.85
CA GLN A 483 6.68 -9.79 -23.45
C GLN A 483 7.33 -8.89 -22.39
N THR A 484 6.63 -8.56 -21.30
CA THR A 484 7.22 -7.76 -20.21
C THR A 484 8.36 -8.51 -19.53
N ILE A 485 8.21 -9.84 -19.35
CA ILE A 485 9.27 -10.71 -18.82
C ILE A 485 10.48 -10.79 -19.76
N ARG A 486 10.27 -10.83 -21.09
CA ARG A 486 11.37 -10.86 -22.08
C ARG A 486 12.20 -9.57 -22.11
N LYS A 487 11.54 -8.42 -21.93
CA LYS A 487 12.17 -7.09 -21.94
C LYS A 487 13.00 -6.83 -20.67
N ALA A 488 12.54 -7.32 -19.53
CA ALA A 488 13.13 -6.99 -18.25
C ALA A 488 14.50 -7.66 -18.02
N ARG A 489 15.47 -6.90 -17.50
CA ARG A 489 16.75 -7.45 -17.02
C ARG A 489 16.61 -8.14 -15.66
N ARG A 490 15.63 -7.71 -14.87
CA ARG A 490 15.27 -8.30 -13.58
C ARG A 490 13.77 -8.55 -13.50
N VAL A 491 13.37 -9.70 -12.96
CA VAL A 491 11.98 -10.01 -12.64
C VAL A 491 11.83 -10.14 -11.13
N VAL A 492 10.85 -9.45 -10.56
CA VAL A 492 10.61 -9.41 -9.12
C VAL A 492 9.35 -10.21 -8.80
N ILE A 493 9.48 -11.34 -8.12
CA ILE A 493 8.33 -12.11 -7.63
C ILE A 493 7.99 -11.58 -6.24
N ALA A 494 6.91 -10.81 -6.13
CA ALA A 494 6.52 -10.08 -4.93
C ALA A 494 5.40 -10.78 -4.16
N TYR A 495 5.77 -11.51 -3.10
CA TYR A 495 4.84 -12.19 -2.20
C TYR A 495 4.22 -11.26 -1.16
N SER A 496 4.95 -10.23 -0.73
CA SER A 496 4.50 -9.32 0.30
C SER A 496 5.16 -7.95 0.19
N GLN A 497 4.63 -6.96 0.92
CA GLN A 497 5.22 -5.64 1.06
C GLN A 497 5.18 -5.19 2.53
N GLY A 498 6.20 -4.46 2.97
CA GLY A 498 6.33 -4.02 4.38
C GLY A 498 5.14 -3.19 4.88
N ALA A 499 4.55 -2.35 4.02
CA ALA A 499 3.42 -1.49 4.40
C ALA A 499 2.12 -2.25 4.73
N LYS A 500 1.96 -3.47 4.20
CA LYS A 500 0.79 -4.33 4.47
C LYS A 500 1.16 -5.79 4.24
N MET A 501 1.68 -6.39 5.29
CA MET A 501 2.07 -7.79 5.31
C MET A 501 0.80 -8.64 5.26
N GLY A 502 0.74 -9.60 4.35
CA GLY A 502 -0.37 -10.55 4.28
C GLY A 502 -1.64 -10.05 3.57
N ILE A 503 -1.56 -8.97 2.78
CA ILE A 503 -2.68 -8.46 1.96
C ILE A 503 -2.16 -8.06 0.57
N GLY A 504 -2.96 -8.27 -0.48
CA GLY A 504 -2.63 -7.89 -1.87
C GLY A 504 -2.62 -6.38 -2.13
N GLY A 505 -2.19 -5.93 -3.31
CA GLY A 505 -2.24 -4.52 -3.71
C GLY A 505 -3.66 -3.99 -3.83
N HIS A 506 -3.88 -2.72 -3.46
CA HIS A 506 -5.20 -2.07 -3.48
C HIS A 506 -5.13 -0.80 -4.32
N ILE A 507 -6.10 -0.59 -5.20
CA ILE A 507 -6.34 0.68 -5.87
C ILE A 507 -7.83 1.00 -5.83
N LEU A 508 -8.16 2.19 -5.35
CA LEU A 508 -9.54 2.65 -5.21
C LEU A 508 -10.14 2.90 -6.59
N ALA A 509 -11.43 2.61 -6.77
CA ALA A 509 -12.19 2.86 -8.01
C ALA A 509 -11.95 4.25 -8.61
N GLN A 510 -11.86 5.29 -7.76
CA GLN A 510 -11.63 6.67 -8.16
C GLN A 510 -10.28 6.91 -8.87
N LYS A 511 -9.30 6.02 -8.66
CA LYS A 511 -7.99 6.07 -9.33
C LYS A 511 -7.90 5.14 -10.53
N VAL A 512 -8.91 4.28 -10.75
CA VAL A 512 -8.96 3.41 -11.92
C VAL A 512 -9.56 4.21 -13.06
N ASN A 513 -8.70 4.66 -13.97
CA ASN A 513 -9.09 5.29 -15.22
C ASN A 513 -8.82 4.35 -16.40
N LYS A 514 -9.15 4.79 -17.62
CA LYS A 514 -8.96 4.00 -18.85
C LYS A 514 -7.53 3.48 -19.04
N LEU A 515 -6.52 4.29 -18.68
CA LEU A 515 -5.11 3.89 -18.73
C LEU A 515 -4.76 2.80 -17.71
N VAL A 516 -5.21 2.96 -16.46
CA VAL A 516 -4.97 1.97 -15.40
C VAL A 516 -5.68 0.66 -15.76
N SER A 517 -6.90 0.73 -16.25
CA SER A 517 -7.67 -0.43 -16.70
C SER A 517 -6.99 -1.15 -17.87
N TYR A 518 -6.50 -0.39 -18.85
CA TYR A 518 -5.72 -0.89 -19.99
C TYR A 518 -4.52 -1.73 -19.54
N LEU A 519 -3.68 -1.15 -18.70
CA LEU A 519 -2.46 -1.81 -18.23
C LEU A 519 -2.75 -3.05 -17.37
N ARG A 520 -3.96 -3.16 -16.85
CA ARG A 520 -4.41 -4.27 -16.01
C ARG A 520 -5.17 -5.35 -16.76
N GLY A 521 -5.50 -5.11 -18.04
CA GLY A 521 -6.39 -5.99 -18.80
C GLY A 521 -7.79 -6.06 -18.20
N ILE A 522 -8.25 -5.00 -17.55
CA ILE A 522 -9.59 -4.89 -16.97
C ILE A 522 -10.43 -4.03 -17.92
N GLU A 523 -11.68 -4.43 -18.16
CA GLU A 523 -12.64 -3.63 -18.92
C GLU A 523 -13.54 -2.84 -17.96
N GLY A 524 -13.74 -1.56 -18.28
CA GLY A 524 -14.70 -0.72 -17.56
C GLY A 524 -16.11 -0.96 -18.08
N LEU A 525 -17.11 -0.86 -17.21
CA LEU A 525 -18.50 -0.91 -17.63
C LEU A 525 -18.94 0.48 -18.12
N GLU A 526 -19.46 0.53 -19.34
CA GLU A 526 -20.03 1.76 -19.89
C GLU A 526 -21.24 2.19 -19.05
N LYS A 527 -21.26 3.46 -18.64
CA LYS A 527 -22.36 4.08 -17.89
C LYS A 527 -22.70 5.41 -18.53
N LEU A 528 -24.00 5.68 -18.65
CA LEU A 528 -24.52 6.95 -19.13
C LEU A 528 -24.48 8.00 -18.00
N ASP A 529 -23.87 9.14 -18.27
CA ASP A 529 -23.94 10.34 -17.43
C ASP A 529 -25.15 11.19 -17.87
N GLN A 530 -26.23 11.10 -17.08
CA GLN A 530 -27.49 11.79 -17.34
C GLN A 530 -27.34 13.32 -17.28
N GLU A 531 -26.56 13.84 -16.33
CA GLU A 531 -26.34 15.29 -16.21
C GLU A 531 -25.64 15.84 -17.46
N ARG A 532 -24.64 15.11 -17.96
CA ARG A 532 -23.91 15.50 -19.19
C ARG A 532 -24.74 15.32 -20.46
N LEU A 533 -25.63 14.33 -20.47
CA LEU A 533 -26.59 14.13 -21.55
C LEU A 533 -27.56 15.32 -21.62
N ASP A 534 -28.11 15.72 -20.48
CA ASP A 534 -29.02 16.88 -20.35
C ASP A 534 -28.32 18.20 -20.71
N ASP A 535 -27.08 18.38 -20.27
CA ASP A 535 -26.23 19.52 -20.64
C ASP A 535 -26.06 19.63 -22.16
N LEU A 536 -25.72 18.51 -22.82
CA LEU A 536 -25.56 18.47 -24.27
C LEU A 536 -26.90 18.72 -24.96
N TYR A 537 -27.97 18.09 -24.49
CA TYR A 537 -29.31 18.25 -25.04
C TYR A 537 -29.76 19.72 -24.99
N ALA A 538 -29.65 20.35 -23.83
CA ALA A 538 -30.01 21.75 -23.64
C ALA A 538 -29.15 22.69 -24.50
N LEU A 539 -27.86 22.37 -24.68
CA LEU A 539 -26.97 23.12 -25.56
C LEU A 539 -27.40 22.97 -27.02
N LEU A 540 -27.57 21.75 -27.53
CA LEU A 540 -27.96 21.49 -28.91
C LEU A 540 -29.35 22.06 -29.23
N LYS A 541 -30.31 21.99 -28.31
CA LYS A 541 -31.64 22.60 -28.47
C LYS A 541 -31.55 24.12 -28.66
N LYS A 542 -30.66 24.79 -27.93
CA LYS A 542 -30.39 26.24 -28.10
C LYS A 542 -29.73 26.55 -29.44
N LEU A 543 -28.83 25.68 -29.92
CA LEU A 543 -28.15 25.84 -31.21
C LEU A 543 -29.10 25.59 -32.38
N ALA A 544 -30.00 24.59 -32.27
CA ALA A 544 -31.03 24.30 -33.25
C ALA A 544 -32.03 25.46 -33.44
N ALA A 545 -32.37 26.16 -32.35
CA ALA A 545 -33.28 27.32 -32.39
C ALA A 545 -32.66 28.59 -32.99
N LYS A 546 -31.35 28.63 -33.24
CA LYS A 546 -30.66 29.78 -33.85
C LYS A 546 -30.60 29.60 -35.37
N ASP A 547 -31.38 30.40 -36.09
CA ASP A 547 -31.37 30.38 -37.55
C ASP A 547 -30.00 30.76 -38.12
N GLY A 548 -29.52 29.95 -39.07
CA GLY A 548 -28.21 30.12 -39.71
C GLY A 548 -27.00 29.67 -38.88
N HIS A 549 -27.20 29.06 -37.70
CA HIS A 549 -26.09 28.54 -36.92
C HIS A 549 -25.44 27.32 -37.62
N PRO A 550 -24.09 27.25 -37.75
CA PRO A 550 -23.43 26.16 -38.48
C PRO A 550 -23.71 24.74 -37.96
N LEU A 551 -24.00 24.60 -36.66
CA LEU A 551 -24.38 23.32 -36.03
C LEU A 551 -25.88 23.00 -36.06
N LYS A 552 -26.75 23.83 -36.66
CA LYS A 552 -28.21 23.69 -36.58
C LYS A 552 -28.69 22.30 -37.02
N ASP A 553 -28.28 21.87 -38.22
CA ASP A 553 -28.76 20.62 -38.82
C ASP A 553 -28.35 19.38 -38.01
N VAL A 554 -27.09 19.36 -37.53
CA VAL A 554 -26.60 18.26 -36.68
C VAL A 554 -27.28 18.30 -35.31
N ALA A 555 -27.52 19.49 -34.75
CA ALA A 555 -28.25 19.61 -33.49
C ALA A 555 -29.68 19.06 -33.60
N GLU A 556 -30.45 19.46 -34.62
CA GLU A 556 -31.83 18.98 -34.84
C GLU A 556 -31.90 17.46 -35.02
N GLN A 557 -30.98 16.88 -35.80
CA GLN A 557 -30.91 15.43 -36.02
C GLN A 557 -30.48 14.65 -34.78
N SER A 558 -29.79 15.30 -33.83
CA SER A 558 -29.30 14.65 -32.62
C SER A 558 -30.35 14.53 -31.52
N LEU A 559 -31.27 15.50 -31.40
CA LEU A 559 -32.24 15.57 -30.30
C LEU A 559 -33.05 14.27 -30.10
N PRO A 560 -33.63 13.63 -31.14
CA PRO A 560 -34.44 12.41 -30.94
C PRO A 560 -33.64 11.23 -30.39
N VAL A 561 -32.35 11.14 -30.75
CA VAL A 561 -31.48 10.04 -30.30
C VAL A 561 -31.02 10.29 -28.85
N LEU A 562 -30.77 11.56 -28.49
CA LEU A 562 -30.45 11.94 -27.11
C LEU A 562 -31.66 11.74 -26.18
N ASP A 563 -32.87 12.09 -26.61
CA ASP A 563 -34.12 11.84 -25.86
C ASP A 563 -34.31 10.34 -25.61
N ASN A 564 -34.15 9.52 -26.64
CA ASN A 564 -34.25 8.06 -26.49
C ASN A 564 -33.16 7.47 -25.58
N ALA A 565 -31.95 8.03 -25.58
CA ALA A 565 -30.88 7.60 -24.68
C ALA A 565 -31.18 7.99 -23.21
N HIS A 566 -31.76 9.17 -23.00
CA HIS A 566 -32.19 9.63 -21.68
C HIS A 566 -33.26 8.68 -21.10
N ASP A 567 -34.26 8.31 -21.92
CA ASP A 567 -35.36 7.43 -21.51
C ASP A 567 -34.91 5.98 -21.22
N LEU A 568 -34.04 5.43 -22.08
CA LEU A 568 -33.54 4.06 -21.91
C LEU A 568 -32.51 3.93 -20.78
N GLN A 569 -31.83 5.01 -20.41
CA GLN A 569 -30.73 5.04 -19.45
C GLN A 569 -29.57 4.07 -19.79
N GLU A 570 -29.41 3.73 -21.07
CA GLU A 570 -28.45 2.76 -21.56
C GLU A 570 -27.56 3.35 -22.66
N VAL A 571 -26.32 2.89 -22.71
CA VAL A 571 -25.38 3.23 -23.79
C VAL A 571 -25.67 2.33 -24.99
N THR A 572 -26.13 2.92 -26.10
CA THR A 572 -26.43 2.19 -27.34
C THR A 572 -25.41 2.50 -28.44
N GLU A 573 -25.24 1.60 -29.40
CA GLU A 573 -24.36 1.87 -30.56
C GLU A 573 -24.83 3.10 -31.36
N LYS A 574 -26.14 3.32 -31.47
CA LYS A 574 -26.70 4.55 -32.09
C LYS A 574 -26.25 5.82 -31.39
N LEU A 575 -26.19 5.80 -30.04
CA LEU A 575 -25.68 6.93 -29.27
C LEU A 575 -24.19 7.14 -29.53
N LYS A 576 -23.37 6.09 -29.57
CA LYS A 576 -21.93 6.18 -29.86
C LYS A 576 -21.67 6.79 -31.24
N GLU A 577 -22.38 6.31 -32.26
CA GLU A 577 -22.30 6.84 -33.63
C GLU A 577 -22.71 8.32 -33.69
N LEU A 578 -23.79 8.69 -32.98
CA LEU A 578 -24.24 10.08 -32.90
C LEU A 578 -23.19 10.98 -32.25
N LEU A 579 -22.67 10.60 -31.08
CA LEU A 579 -21.67 11.38 -30.37
C LEU A 579 -20.40 11.57 -31.19
N LEU A 580 -19.99 10.55 -31.94
CA LEU A 580 -18.88 10.64 -32.89
C LEU A 580 -19.20 11.63 -34.01
N ARG A 581 -20.41 11.59 -34.59
CA ARG A 581 -20.84 12.50 -35.66
C ARG A 581 -20.90 13.96 -35.19
N ILE A 582 -21.45 14.21 -34.00
CA ILE A 582 -21.48 15.55 -33.39
C ILE A 582 -20.06 16.08 -33.23
N GLN A 583 -19.15 15.24 -32.72
CA GLN A 583 -17.74 15.61 -32.56
C GLN A 583 -17.09 15.91 -33.92
N GLU A 584 -17.23 15.04 -34.93
CA GLU A 584 -16.65 15.25 -36.27
C GLU A 584 -17.09 16.59 -36.87
N GLU A 585 -18.39 16.91 -36.79
CA GLU A 585 -18.94 18.15 -37.32
C GLU A 585 -18.38 19.37 -36.56
N VAL A 586 -18.39 19.35 -35.23
CA VAL A 586 -17.94 20.51 -34.45
C VAL A 586 -16.44 20.76 -34.59
N TYR A 587 -15.63 19.70 -34.69
CA TYR A 587 -14.21 19.83 -35.02
C TYR A 587 -14.01 20.45 -36.41
N THR A 588 -14.74 19.98 -37.41
CA THR A 588 -14.64 20.48 -38.79
C THR A 588 -15.03 21.95 -38.90
N LEU A 589 -16.11 22.34 -38.23
CA LEU A 589 -16.59 23.73 -38.24
C LEU A 589 -15.69 24.68 -37.45
N HIS A 590 -15.07 24.20 -36.35
CA HIS A 590 -14.09 24.96 -35.58
C HIS A 590 -12.81 25.21 -36.39
N ASP A 591 -12.28 24.19 -37.07
CA ASP A 591 -11.12 24.33 -37.97
C ASP A 591 -11.39 25.32 -39.12
N GLN A 592 -12.63 25.38 -39.60
CA GLN A 592 -13.08 26.37 -40.59
C GLN A 592 -13.36 27.77 -40.02
N GLY A 593 -13.18 28.00 -38.71
CA GLY A 593 -13.46 29.27 -38.03
C GLY A 593 -14.95 29.63 -37.97
N LYS A 594 -15.86 28.67 -38.16
CA LYS A 594 -17.31 28.87 -38.17
C LYS A 594 -17.96 28.73 -36.79
N VAL A 595 -17.28 28.11 -35.84
CA VAL A 595 -17.73 27.93 -34.45
C VAL A 595 -16.69 28.55 -33.52
N ASP A 596 -17.14 29.31 -32.52
CA ASP A 596 -16.25 29.92 -31.54
C ASP A 596 -15.70 28.91 -30.53
N ASP A 597 -14.56 29.22 -29.91
CA ASP A 597 -13.86 28.33 -28.97
C ASP A 597 -14.74 27.88 -27.80
N ILE A 598 -15.61 28.75 -27.27
CA ILE A 598 -16.44 28.44 -26.11
C ILE A 598 -17.48 27.39 -26.52
N THR A 599 -18.16 27.59 -27.64
CA THR A 599 -19.13 26.63 -28.18
C THR A 599 -18.45 25.30 -28.52
N PHE A 600 -17.30 25.35 -29.19
CA PHE A 600 -16.50 24.16 -29.51
C PHE A 600 -16.14 23.36 -28.25
N HIS A 601 -15.49 23.98 -27.26
CA HIS A 601 -15.07 23.29 -26.05
C HIS A 601 -16.26 22.74 -25.25
N ARG A 602 -17.42 23.42 -25.23
CA ARG A 602 -18.62 22.91 -24.53
C ARG A 602 -19.20 21.69 -25.21
N VAL A 603 -19.40 21.72 -26.53
CA VAL A 603 -19.96 20.59 -27.28
C VAL A 603 -19.04 19.37 -27.18
N VAL A 604 -17.73 19.56 -27.38
CA VAL A 604 -16.73 18.48 -27.24
C VAL A 604 -16.72 17.94 -25.80
N ARG A 605 -16.65 18.80 -24.79
CA ARG A 605 -16.62 18.37 -23.38
C ARG A 605 -17.85 17.54 -23.00
N TYR A 606 -19.05 18.00 -23.37
CA TYR A 606 -20.26 17.26 -23.02
C TYR A 606 -20.35 15.94 -23.80
N SER A 607 -20.13 15.96 -25.12
CA SER A 607 -20.18 14.74 -25.94
C SER A 607 -19.18 13.68 -25.51
N GLU A 608 -17.97 14.05 -25.10
CA GLU A 608 -16.94 13.13 -24.59
C GLU A 608 -17.17 12.63 -23.16
N SER A 609 -18.13 13.21 -22.43
CA SER A 609 -18.35 12.89 -21.01
C SER A 609 -19.69 12.18 -20.75
N ILE A 610 -20.52 12.00 -21.78
CA ILE A 610 -21.79 11.27 -21.71
C ILE A 610 -21.57 9.78 -21.44
N ILE A 611 -20.59 9.17 -22.12
CA ILE A 611 -20.24 7.76 -21.89
C ILE A 611 -19.07 7.74 -20.92
N GLN A 612 -19.36 7.41 -19.67
CA GLN A 612 -18.36 7.18 -18.64
C GLN A 612 -18.06 5.69 -18.54
N HIS A 613 -16.90 5.38 -17.97
CA HIS A 613 -16.56 4.02 -17.62
C HIS A 613 -16.54 3.93 -16.10
N SER A 614 -17.44 3.11 -15.56
CA SER A 614 -17.43 2.76 -14.15
C SER A 614 -16.44 1.64 -13.93
N TYR A 615 -15.46 1.88 -13.06
CA TYR A 615 -14.47 0.91 -12.65
C TYR A 615 -14.68 0.54 -11.19
N THR A 616 -14.41 -0.71 -10.84
CA THR A 616 -14.45 -1.17 -9.45
C THR A 616 -13.09 -0.95 -8.78
N SER A 617 -13.08 -0.92 -7.44
CA SER A 617 -11.83 -0.97 -6.69
C SER A 617 -11.15 -2.30 -7.00
N ILE A 618 -9.86 -2.25 -7.33
CA ILE A 618 -9.09 -3.46 -7.66
C ILE A 618 -8.32 -3.84 -6.40
N ILE A 619 -8.76 -4.94 -5.80
CA ILE A 619 -8.13 -5.58 -4.64
C ILE A 619 -7.51 -6.87 -5.14
N SER A 620 -6.19 -6.93 -5.09
CA SER A 620 -5.44 -8.11 -5.52
C SER A 620 -5.64 -9.23 -4.49
N PRO A 621 -5.77 -10.49 -4.92
CA PRO A 621 -6.00 -11.59 -4.00
C PRO A 621 -4.83 -11.75 -3.04
N PHE A 622 -5.09 -12.40 -1.91
CA PHE A 622 -4.05 -12.91 -1.02
C PHE A 622 -4.46 -14.31 -0.53
N PRO A 623 -3.58 -15.33 -0.59
CA PRO A 623 -2.22 -15.35 -1.17
C PRO A 623 -2.23 -15.39 -2.72
N PHE A 624 -1.06 -15.60 -3.35
CA PHE A 624 -1.02 -16.06 -4.74
C PHE A 624 -1.86 -17.32 -4.87
N HIS A 625 -2.89 -17.32 -5.72
CA HIS A 625 -3.75 -18.49 -5.93
C HIS A 625 -2.99 -19.73 -6.44
N ASN A 626 -1.78 -19.56 -6.95
CA ASN A 626 -0.94 -20.63 -7.49
C ASN A 626 0.36 -20.80 -6.68
N SER A 627 0.46 -20.28 -5.45
CA SER A 627 1.63 -20.44 -4.61
C SER A 627 1.24 -20.71 -3.16
N TYR A 628 1.26 -21.99 -2.78
CA TYR A 628 0.95 -22.48 -1.44
C TYR A 628 2.15 -23.17 -0.78
N SER A 629 3.18 -23.51 -1.55
CA SER A 629 4.43 -24.08 -1.04
C SER A 629 5.67 -23.50 -1.73
N ILE A 630 6.86 -23.92 -1.27
CA ILE A 630 8.14 -23.48 -1.85
C ILE A 630 8.37 -24.05 -3.26
N GLU A 631 7.82 -25.23 -3.55
CA GLU A 631 7.84 -25.85 -4.88
C GLU A 631 7.03 -25.04 -5.90
N ASP A 632 5.97 -24.36 -5.45
CA ASP A 632 5.23 -23.46 -6.31
C ASP A 632 6.03 -22.18 -6.63
N VAL A 633 6.79 -21.66 -5.66
CA VAL A 633 7.73 -20.56 -5.89
C VAL A 633 8.74 -20.95 -6.97
N LYS A 634 9.28 -22.17 -6.88
CA LYS A 634 10.16 -22.73 -7.91
C LYS A 634 9.50 -22.76 -9.29
N SER A 635 8.23 -23.11 -9.36
CA SER A 635 7.50 -23.13 -10.64
C SER A 635 7.44 -21.73 -11.29
N PHE A 636 7.26 -20.67 -10.51
CA PHE A 636 7.35 -19.30 -11.02
C PHE A 636 8.76 -18.94 -11.50
N ILE A 637 9.80 -19.33 -10.75
CA ILE A 637 11.21 -19.15 -11.14
C ILE A 637 11.48 -19.83 -12.49
N ASP A 638 11.06 -21.09 -12.64
CA ASP A 638 11.25 -21.88 -13.85
C ASP A 638 10.51 -21.27 -15.06
N ILE A 639 9.30 -20.75 -14.86
CA ILE A 639 8.55 -20.02 -15.91
C ILE A 639 9.33 -18.79 -16.37
N VAL A 640 9.86 -18.00 -15.42
CA VAL A 640 10.66 -16.81 -15.76
C VAL A 640 11.92 -17.20 -16.52
N HIS A 641 12.65 -18.21 -16.08
CA HIS A 641 13.83 -18.72 -16.78
C HIS A 641 13.53 -19.24 -18.18
N MET A 642 12.40 -19.94 -18.36
CA MET A 642 11.97 -20.43 -19.67
C MET A 642 11.64 -19.28 -20.64
N ILE A 643 11.06 -18.19 -20.13
CA ILE A 643 10.70 -17.02 -20.96
C ILE A 643 11.94 -16.13 -21.22
N ASN A 644 12.77 -15.92 -20.20
CA ASN A 644 13.95 -15.05 -20.23
C ASN A 644 15.08 -15.64 -19.37
N PRO A 645 15.96 -16.48 -19.94
CA PRO A 645 17.05 -17.12 -19.19
C PRO A 645 18.09 -16.13 -18.66
N ARG A 646 18.14 -14.93 -19.26
CA ARG A 646 19.02 -13.84 -18.85
C ARG A 646 18.44 -12.99 -17.72
N ALA A 647 17.18 -13.16 -17.32
CA ALA A 647 16.63 -12.37 -16.22
C ALA A 647 17.26 -12.76 -14.89
N THR A 648 17.71 -11.76 -14.13
CA THR A 648 17.97 -11.91 -12.69
C THR A 648 16.62 -12.00 -11.97
N ILE A 649 16.46 -12.94 -11.04
CA ILE A 649 15.22 -13.09 -10.30
C ILE A 649 15.40 -12.54 -8.89
N ALA A 650 14.48 -11.69 -8.47
CA ALA A 650 14.39 -11.22 -7.09
C ALA A 650 13.09 -11.71 -6.47
N ILE A 651 13.17 -12.22 -5.24
CA ILE A 651 11.99 -12.67 -4.49
C ILE A 651 11.78 -11.69 -3.34
N LYS A 652 10.65 -10.99 -3.36
CA LYS A 652 10.33 -9.94 -2.39
C LYS A 652 9.35 -10.49 -1.36
N VAL A 653 9.85 -10.65 -0.14
CA VAL A 653 9.12 -11.13 1.04
C VAL A 653 9.16 -10.06 2.12
N SER A 654 8.20 -10.10 3.05
CA SER A 654 8.22 -9.22 4.22
C SER A 654 9.10 -9.80 5.31
N PRO A 655 9.72 -8.96 6.16
CA PRO A 655 10.45 -9.44 7.33
C PRO A 655 9.55 -10.28 8.24
N SER A 656 10.09 -11.38 8.74
CA SER A 656 9.51 -12.24 9.77
C SER A 656 10.60 -12.67 10.74
N ILE A 657 10.22 -13.24 11.89
CA ILE A 657 11.18 -13.71 12.90
C ILE A 657 12.08 -14.85 12.39
N ASP A 658 11.60 -15.58 11.38
CA ASP A 658 12.21 -16.77 10.78
C ASP A 658 12.64 -16.53 9.32
N ILE A 659 12.92 -15.27 8.96
CA ILE A 659 13.24 -14.88 7.58
C ILE A 659 14.47 -15.61 7.05
N GLU A 660 15.40 -16.01 7.91
CA GLU A 660 16.59 -16.81 7.59
C GLU A 660 16.24 -18.18 7.01
N PHE A 661 15.20 -18.85 7.51
CA PHE A 661 14.76 -20.15 7.00
C PHE A 661 14.08 -20.00 5.65
N ILE A 662 13.28 -18.94 5.48
CA ILE A 662 12.66 -18.60 4.19
C ILE A 662 13.76 -18.31 3.17
N ALA A 663 14.74 -17.47 3.50
CA ALA A 663 15.85 -17.12 2.63
C ALA A 663 16.68 -18.35 2.24
N ALA A 664 17.01 -19.22 3.18
CA ALA A 664 17.74 -20.47 2.91
C ALA A 664 16.94 -21.43 2.01
N GLY A 665 15.63 -21.54 2.22
CA GLY A 665 14.74 -22.30 1.36
C GLY A 665 14.73 -21.77 -0.06
N LEU A 666 14.53 -20.45 -0.22
CA LEU A 666 14.53 -19.77 -1.52
C LEU A 666 15.86 -19.95 -2.25
N ALA A 667 16.99 -19.83 -1.54
CA ALA A 667 18.32 -20.03 -2.11
C ALA A 667 18.54 -21.44 -2.67
N ARG A 668 17.90 -22.48 -2.11
CA ARG A 668 18.02 -23.86 -2.60
C ARG A 668 17.26 -24.13 -3.90
N ILE A 669 16.22 -23.34 -4.18
CA ILE A 669 15.35 -23.54 -5.34
C ILE A 669 15.60 -22.55 -6.49
N SER A 670 16.45 -21.54 -6.25
CA SER A 670 16.74 -20.45 -7.20
C SER A 670 17.73 -20.86 -8.29
#